data_AF-A0AAN9B609-F1
#
_entry.id   AF-A0AAN9B609-F1
#
_cell.length_a   1.000
_cell.length_b   1.000
_cell.length_c   1.000
_cell.angle_alpha   90.00
_cell.angle_beta   90.00
_cell.angle_gamma   90.00
#
_symmetry.space_group_name_H-M   'P 1'
#
loop_
_entity.id
_entity.type
_entity.pdbx_description
1 polymer ?
#
loop_
_entity_poly.entity_id
_entity_poly.type
_entity_poly.pdbx_seq_one_letter_code
_entity_poly.pdbx_strand_id
1 'polypeptide(L)'
;MGSRWLLASVGVIFAIAICSSELQNFGQDNGQGAAPWRERRQTRPTLYIDVMVYLDYAFYHNWIQEAARSGLTEDSEVETSAKGYIAYIFQGVNHRYSSVTSLPFDLRVNVCNIVIAKTPDDSPWTESVKTSVGGGLREQVNASAVLKKLNEHVSGNYSNLPAHDHLMLITRYDLVGEGKFTAGLAYVDTICKQDGSSVSVIEDDGGAISEATAAHELGHSLGALHDGTNNSCNSADLYAMTGSGANPNVTETDAYKKRNLWIFSNCSLDYFIKTRQRVKSDGLEDCLQNKVPPTNVPAVPQDLPKHPDQQCQHNYNDSSYFCRRSDTRPEDVCLKLSCYNPALTGNKCTVHSADTGTCCSNGMWCQNGLCTGSPSNKCANLSDTCVFGDQPDTVKFTDGITSGRCGELHSGYCYNPEFRAKCCQRCRNFRTSISGCEYGDKVLNCQEKYCSFQQYASDCCLTCSKVNTSACSDDPGTTTLTYGNNKPITGTCPEILRLPERWNSCYNDEFRDHCCQSCEKLWSNDTGCEYGDKVLNCQEKYCSFQQYASGCCLTCSKVNTSACSDFPENTRLEYNNKVIQGKCPEILRLPETWRACYNDEFRRNSCCQSCEKLWSNDTDCEFGDRVSGCAAITGPCDEAERAQCCQTCKKFDIFTTTLAPTTKPRVEPPCGTTCGGTELCRNLVLLLVALVLSAFRVLW
;
A
#
# COMPACT_ATOMS: atom_id res chain seq x y z
N MET A 1 -53.03 -46.94 5.37
CA MET A 1 -53.70 -48.07 6.06
C MET A 1 -52.99 -48.30 7.38
N GLY A 2 -53.73 -48.34 8.49
CA GLY A 2 -53.21 -48.37 9.87
C GLY A 2 -52.23 -49.51 10.16
N SER A 3 -51.40 -49.47 11.20
CA SER A 3 -51.71 -49.33 12.64
C SER A 3 -50.36 -49.10 13.37
N ARG A 4 -50.22 -48.34 14.46
CA ARG A 4 -50.51 -48.71 15.87
C ARG A 4 -50.11 -47.51 16.75
N TRP A 5 -50.93 -47.17 17.74
CA TRP A 5 -50.76 -46.03 18.66
C TRP A 5 -50.50 -46.50 20.08
N LEU A 6 -49.61 -45.79 20.79
CA LEU A 6 -49.55 -45.78 22.26
C LEU A 6 -48.91 -44.48 22.78
N LEU A 7 -49.74 -43.69 23.49
CA LEU A 7 -49.52 -42.82 24.69
C LEU A 7 -48.34 -41.82 24.68
N ALA A 8 -48.51 -40.48 24.68
CA ALA A 8 -49.13 -39.53 25.63
C ALA A 8 -48.18 -38.95 26.73
N SER A 9 -47.79 -37.68 26.54
CA SER A 9 -47.85 -36.52 27.47
C SER A 9 -46.92 -36.32 28.69
N VAL A 10 -46.15 -35.20 28.60
CA VAL A 10 -45.83 -34.14 29.61
C VAL A 10 -44.83 -34.40 30.76
N GLY A 11 -43.72 -33.64 30.76
CA GLY A 11 -42.95 -33.30 31.97
C GLY A 11 -41.48 -32.84 31.78
N VAL A 12 -41.13 -31.67 32.36
CA VAL A 12 -39.81 -31.25 32.91
C VAL A 12 -38.87 -30.34 32.07
N ILE A 13 -39.08 -29.01 32.24
CA ILE A 13 -38.21 -27.95 32.83
C ILE A 13 -36.87 -27.51 32.17
N PHE A 14 -36.84 -26.20 31.90
CA PHE A 14 -35.75 -25.24 31.67
C PHE A 14 -34.65 -25.22 32.76
N ALA A 15 -33.37 -25.09 32.37
CA ALA A 15 -32.33 -24.46 33.20
C ALA A 15 -31.04 -24.13 32.40
N ILE A 16 -30.87 -22.88 31.93
CA ILE A 16 -29.56 -22.19 31.86
C ILE A 16 -29.83 -20.68 31.99
N ALA A 17 -29.62 -20.11 33.18
CA ALA A 17 -29.03 -18.78 33.41
C ALA A 17 -29.01 -18.42 34.91
N ILE A 18 -27.95 -17.73 35.31
CA ILE A 18 -27.75 -16.94 36.54
C ILE A 18 -27.40 -17.72 37.81
N CYS A 19 -26.12 -17.71 38.19
CA CYS A 19 -25.70 -17.39 39.56
C CYS A 19 -24.17 -17.20 39.64
N SER A 20 -23.71 -15.95 39.74
CA SER A 20 -22.38 -15.58 40.26
C SER A 20 -22.47 -14.21 40.90
N SER A 21 -23.03 -14.16 42.11
CA SER A 21 -22.74 -13.11 43.08
C SER A 21 -23.09 -13.63 44.47
N GLU A 22 -22.20 -13.35 45.42
CA GLU A 22 -22.32 -13.62 46.85
C GLU A 22 -21.98 -15.04 47.30
N LEU A 23 -20.77 -15.18 47.88
CA LEU A 23 -20.56 -15.76 49.20
C LEU A 23 -19.12 -15.45 49.64
N GLN A 24 -18.97 -14.29 50.29
CA GLN A 24 -17.93 -14.06 51.28
C GLN A 24 -18.39 -14.65 52.62
N ASN A 25 -17.42 -15.12 53.41
CA ASN A 25 -17.52 -15.58 54.80
C ASN A 25 -18.19 -16.94 55.02
N PHE A 26 -17.39 -17.95 55.37
CA PHE A 26 -17.42 -18.55 56.71
C PHE A 26 -16.18 -19.46 56.87
N GLY A 27 -15.38 -19.19 57.90
CA GLY A 27 -14.25 -20.01 58.30
C GLY A 27 -14.58 -20.95 59.46
N GLN A 28 -13.73 -21.97 59.59
CA GLN A 28 -13.54 -22.92 60.72
C GLN A 28 -14.75 -23.86 60.96
N ASP A 29 -14.65 -25.19 61.02
CA ASP A 29 -13.64 -26.03 61.64
C ASP A 29 -14.00 -27.53 61.44
N ASN A 30 -12.98 -28.40 61.60
CA ASN A 30 -12.99 -29.80 62.02
C ASN A 30 -13.54 -30.94 61.13
N GLY A 31 -12.64 -31.87 60.80
CA GLY A 31 -12.92 -33.31 60.97
C GLY A 31 -12.59 -34.25 59.81
N GLN A 32 -11.48 -34.97 59.95
CA GLN A 32 -11.19 -36.32 59.40
C GLN A 32 -10.83 -36.43 57.91
N GLY A 33 -9.53 -36.63 57.67
CA GLY A 33 -8.93 -36.80 56.36
C GLY A 33 -9.32 -38.10 55.67
N ALA A 34 -10.11 -37.98 54.61
CA ALA A 34 -9.96 -38.82 53.44
C ALA A 34 -8.79 -38.26 52.63
N ALA A 35 -7.77 -39.08 52.36
CA ALA A 35 -6.70 -38.70 51.44
C ALA A 35 -7.34 -38.35 50.08
N PRO A 36 -7.10 -37.14 49.54
CA PRO A 36 -7.57 -36.83 48.21
C PRO A 36 -6.81 -37.73 47.25
N TRP A 37 -7.54 -38.48 46.42
CA TRP A 37 -7.00 -39.06 45.20
C TRP A 37 -6.40 -37.91 44.38
N ARG A 38 -5.09 -37.68 44.53
CA ARG A 38 -4.32 -36.86 43.61
C ARG A 38 -4.24 -37.65 42.32
N GLU A 39 -5.15 -37.36 41.40
CA GLU A 39 -4.89 -37.61 39.99
C GLU A 39 -3.56 -36.89 39.67
N ARG A 40 -2.51 -37.66 39.38
CA ARG A 40 -1.27 -37.09 38.86
C ARG A 40 -1.66 -36.36 37.58
N ARG A 41 -1.62 -35.03 37.62
CA ARG A 41 -1.69 -34.19 36.42
C ARG A 41 -0.54 -34.63 35.51
N GLN A 42 -0.79 -35.52 34.57
CA GLN A 42 0.23 -35.97 33.62
C GLN A 42 0.68 -34.73 32.86
N THR A 43 1.96 -34.39 32.97
CA THR A 43 2.58 -33.35 32.16
C THR A 43 2.48 -33.79 30.70
N ARG A 44 1.93 -32.94 29.84
CA ARG A 44 1.84 -33.22 28.40
C ARG A 44 3.27 -33.43 27.87
N PRO A 45 3.54 -34.50 27.11
CA PRO A 45 4.85 -34.66 26.49
C PRO A 45 5.04 -33.55 25.45
N THR A 46 6.23 -32.98 25.41
CA THR A 46 6.62 -32.05 24.35
C THR A 46 7.27 -32.84 23.22
N LEU A 47 6.78 -32.63 22.00
CA LEU A 47 7.37 -33.13 20.78
C LEU A 47 8.06 -31.99 20.04
N TYR A 48 9.22 -32.29 19.47
CA TYR A 48 9.99 -31.38 18.65
C TYR A 48 9.89 -31.84 17.20
N ILE A 49 9.75 -30.88 16.28
CA ILE A 49 9.94 -31.11 14.85
C ILE A 49 11.20 -30.34 14.48
N ASP A 50 12.28 -31.07 14.26
CA ASP A 50 13.57 -30.53 13.89
C ASP A 50 13.65 -30.33 12.37
N VAL A 51 13.59 -29.07 11.97
CA VAL A 51 13.55 -28.64 10.57
C VAL A 51 14.94 -28.20 10.13
N MET A 52 15.43 -28.83 9.07
CA MET A 52 16.58 -28.36 8.30
C MET A 52 16.09 -27.49 7.14
N VAL A 53 16.72 -26.34 6.93
CA VAL A 53 16.31 -25.38 5.89
C VAL A 53 17.39 -25.26 4.82
N TYR A 54 16.99 -25.42 3.56
CA TYR A 54 17.79 -25.11 2.38
C TYR A 54 17.34 -23.80 1.77
N LEU A 55 18.28 -22.88 1.58
CA LEU A 55 18.08 -21.66 0.82
C LEU A 55 18.75 -21.86 -0.53
N ASP A 56 17.96 -21.78 -1.60
CA ASP A 56 18.50 -21.99 -2.95
C ASP A 56 19.27 -20.77 -3.49
N TYR A 57 19.83 -20.95 -4.67
CA TYR A 57 20.62 -19.93 -5.36
C TYR A 57 19.81 -18.66 -5.61
N ALA A 58 18.55 -18.77 -6.05
CA ALA A 58 17.70 -17.60 -6.29
C ALA A 58 17.45 -16.81 -5.01
N PHE A 59 17.17 -17.51 -3.89
CA PHE A 59 17.03 -16.88 -2.60
C PHE A 59 18.29 -16.09 -2.23
N TYR A 60 19.45 -16.75 -2.25
CA TYR A 60 20.71 -16.11 -1.83
C TYR A 60 21.13 -14.96 -2.76
N HIS A 61 20.96 -15.14 -4.08
CA HIS A 61 21.29 -14.12 -5.06
C HIS A 61 20.42 -12.87 -4.91
N ASN A 62 19.12 -13.04 -4.67
CA ASN A 62 18.21 -11.93 -4.37
C ASN A 62 18.62 -11.23 -3.05
N TRP A 63 18.96 -11.99 -2.02
CA TRP A 63 19.37 -11.46 -0.72
C TRP A 63 20.65 -10.61 -0.80
N ILE A 64 21.64 -11.03 -1.59
CA ILE A 64 22.87 -10.24 -1.82
C ILE A 64 22.53 -8.87 -2.42
N GLN A 65 21.61 -8.81 -3.39
CA GLN A 65 21.23 -7.54 -4.01
C GLN A 65 20.54 -6.60 -3.01
N GLU A 66 19.71 -7.14 -2.11
CA GLU A 66 19.08 -6.36 -1.04
C GLU A 66 20.09 -5.89 0.02
N ALA A 67 20.99 -6.78 0.43
CA ALA A 67 22.02 -6.49 1.42
C ALA A 67 22.97 -5.37 0.93
N ALA A 68 23.34 -5.39 -0.35
CA ALA A 68 24.16 -4.35 -0.97
C ALA A 68 23.50 -2.96 -0.92
N ARG A 69 22.17 -2.87 -1.10
CA ARG A 69 21.42 -1.60 -0.95
C ARG A 69 21.44 -1.08 0.48
N SER A 70 21.50 -2.00 1.45
CA SER A 70 21.57 -1.69 2.89
C SER A 70 22.99 -1.43 3.39
N GLY A 71 23.99 -1.41 2.49
CA GLY A 71 25.39 -1.16 2.84
C GLY A 71 26.12 -2.34 3.50
N LEU A 72 25.53 -3.54 3.49
CA LEU A 72 26.20 -4.77 3.91
C LEU A 72 27.05 -5.29 2.75
N THR A 73 28.36 -5.39 2.96
CA THR A 73 29.32 -5.76 1.90
C THR A 73 30.11 -7.02 2.20
N GLU A 74 30.15 -7.48 3.44
CA GLU A 74 30.88 -8.69 3.84
C GLU A 74 30.01 -9.95 3.70
N ASP A 75 30.51 -10.97 2.98
CA ASP A 75 29.77 -12.22 2.72
C ASP A 75 29.21 -12.86 4.01
N SER A 76 30.00 -12.85 5.08
CA SER A 76 29.59 -13.43 6.38
C SER A 76 28.43 -12.66 7.04
N GLU A 77 28.33 -11.35 6.81
CA GLU A 77 27.23 -10.52 7.31
C GLU A 77 25.96 -10.74 6.50
N VAL A 78 26.10 -10.87 5.18
CA VAL A 78 24.99 -11.20 4.26
C VAL A 78 24.40 -12.58 4.63
N GLU A 79 25.24 -13.59 4.82
CA GLU A 79 24.80 -14.92 5.24
C GLU A 79 24.12 -14.90 6.61
N THR A 80 24.68 -14.17 7.58
CA THR A 80 24.11 -14.06 8.92
C THR A 80 22.76 -13.36 8.87
N SER A 81 22.62 -12.33 8.04
CA SER A 81 21.36 -11.61 7.80
C SER A 81 20.30 -12.54 7.16
N ALA A 82 20.66 -13.26 6.10
CA ALA A 82 19.78 -14.24 5.45
C ALA A 82 19.29 -15.32 6.42
N LYS A 83 20.21 -15.94 7.17
CA LYS A 83 19.87 -16.94 8.19
C LYS A 83 19.04 -16.33 9.33
N GLY A 84 19.27 -15.07 9.69
CA GLY A 84 18.50 -14.34 10.69
C GLY A 84 17.05 -14.12 10.27
N TYR A 85 16.82 -13.80 9.00
CA TYR A 85 15.47 -13.72 8.42
C TYR A 85 14.75 -15.07 8.48
N ILE A 86 15.42 -16.16 8.12
CA ILE A 86 14.82 -17.50 8.21
C ILE A 86 14.51 -17.89 9.65
N ALA A 87 15.43 -17.62 10.58
CA ALA A 87 15.19 -17.86 12.01
C ALA A 87 13.97 -17.08 12.52
N TYR A 88 13.73 -15.88 12.00
CA TYR A 88 12.53 -15.10 12.27
C TYR A 88 11.26 -15.73 11.70
N ILE A 89 11.25 -16.12 10.43
CA ILE A 89 10.11 -16.81 9.81
C ILE A 89 9.72 -18.03 10.63
N PHE A 90 10.70 -18.84 11.04
CA PHE A 90 10.44 -20.04 11.83
C PHE A 90 10.07 -19.78 13.29
N GLN A 91 10.37 -18.59 13.84
CA GLN A 91 9.78 -18.18 15.12
C GLN A 91 8.25 -18.08 14.98
N GLY A 92 7.77 -17.48 13.89
CA GLY A 92 6.35 -17.40 13.56
C GLY A 92 5.71 -18.77 13.32
N VAL A 93 6.38 -19.64 12.55
CA VAL A 93 5.94 -21.04 12.34
C VAL A 93 5.79 -21.75 13.69
N ASN A 94 6.82 -21.70 14.55
CA ASN A 94 6.75 -22.31 15.88
C ASN A 94 5.64 -21.72 16.75
N HIS A 95 5.33 -20.41 16.64
CA HIS A 95 4.21 -19.80 17.35
C HIS A 95 2.86 -20.39 16.94
N ARG A 96 2.63 -20.64 15.64
CA ARG A 96 1.39 -21.28 15.16
C ARG A 96 1.21 -22.67 15.77
N TYR A 97 2.25 -23.51 15.68
CA TYR A 97 2.22 -24.87 16.23
C TYR A 97 2.12 -24.91 17.75
N SER A 98 2.87 -24.06 18.45
CA SER A 98 2.87 -24.04 19.92
C SER A 98 1.64 -23.37 20.55
N SER A 99 0.85 -22.63 19.76
CA SER A 99 -0.44 -22.08 20.21
C SER A 99 -1.54 -23.13 20.31
N VAL A 100 -1.34 -24.33 19.74
CA VAL A 100 -2.29 -25.43 19.78
C VAL A 100 -2.29 -26.08 21.16
N THR A 101 -3.33 -25.82 21.94
CA THR A 101 -3.45 -26.33 23.32
C THR A 101 -4.40 -27.52 23.48
N SER A 102 -5.11 -27.90 22.41
CA SER A 102 -6.10 -28.99 22.40
C SER A 102 -5.51 -30.37 22.08
N LEU A 103 -4.25 -30.44 21.63
CA LEU A 103 -3.56 -31.71 21.41
C LEU A 103 -3.18 -32.39 22.75
N PRO A 104 -3.08 -33.73 22.79
CA PRO A 104 -2.63 -34.47 23.97
C PRO A 104 -1.10 -34.37 24.20
N PHE A 105 -0.42 -33.48 23.48
CA PHE A 105 1.02 -33.22 23.51
C PHE A 105 1.25 -31.77 23.08
N ASP A 106 2.37 -31.20 23.53
CA ASP A 106 2.80 -29.89 23.05
C ASP A 106 3.68 -30.10 21.81
N LEU A 107 3.45 -29.34 20.74
CA LEU A 107 4.23 -29.43 19.52
C LEU A 107 5.10 -28.18 19.35
N ARG A 108 6.40 -28.38 19.11
CA ARG A 108 7.39 -27.31 18.95
C ARG A 108 8.15 -27.50 17.65
N VAL A 109 8.29 -26.43 16.87
CA VAL A 109 9.13 -26.42 15.67
C VAL A 109 10.48 -25.84 16.04
N ASN A 110 11.56 -26.53 15.69
CA ASN A 110 12.93 -26.13 15.97
C ASN A 110 13.72 -26.15 14.68
N VAL A 111 14.35 -25.03 14.31
CA VAL A 111 15.28 -25.04 13.16
C VAL A 111 16.61 -25.57 13.65
N CYS A 112 17.01 -26.73 13.13
CA CYS A 112 18.25 -27.39 13.55
C CYS A 112 19.44 -27.02 12.65
N ASN A 113 19.21 -26.67 11.39
CA ASN A 113 20.28 -26.27 10.47
C ASN A 113 19.76 -25.37 9.34
N ILE A 114 20.60 -24.42 8.87
CA ILE A 114 20.34 -23.62 7.67
C ILE A 114 21.54 -23.73 6.74
N VAL A 115 21.31 -24.22 5.54
CA VAL A 115 22.32 -24.35 4.46
C VAL A 115 21.94 -23.42 3.32
N ILE A 116 22.94 -22.72 2.79
CA ILE A 116 22.79 -21.76 1.70
C ILE A 116 23.52 -22.30 0.48
N ALA A 117 22.81 -22.44 -0.63
CA ALA A 117 23.39 -22.73 -1.92
C ALA A 117 23.84 -21.42 -2.58
N LYS A 118 25.16 -21.21 -2.65
CA LYS A 118 25.72 -19.92 -3.06
C LYS A 118 25.89 -19.80 -4.57
N THR A 119 26.03 -20.94 -5.25
CA THR A 119 26.16 -21.04 -6.70
C THR A 119 25.01 -21.83 -7.30
N PRO A 120 24.74 -21.69 -8.61
CA PRO A 120 23.73 -22.52 -9.28
C PRO A 120 23.99 -24.03 -9.13
N ASP A 121 25.26 -24.43 -9.15
CA ASP A 121 25.66 -25.84 -9.00
C ASP A 121 25.35 -26.41 -7.59
N ASP A 122 25.27 -25.55 -6.58
CA ASP A 122 24.84 -25.91 -5.22
C ASP A 122 23.30 -26.07 -5.11
N SER A 123 22.54 -25.68 -6.14
CA SER A 123 21.05 -25.72 -6.18
C SER A 123 20.49 -26.63 -7.28
N PRO A 124 20.92 -27.88 -7.43
CA PRO A 124 20.51 -28.72 -8.56
C PRO A 124 19.00 -29.00 -8.59
N TRP A 125 18.30 -28.92 -7.46
CA TRP A 125 16.86 -29.17 -7.36
C TRP A 125 15.98 -28.05 -7.94
N THR A 126 16.47 -26.80 -8.01
CA THR A 126 15.77 -25.68 -8.65
C THR A 126 16.38 -25.35 -10.01
N GLU A 127 17.71 -25.28 -10.12
CA GLU A 127 18.38 -24.88 -11.37
C GLU A 127 18.19 -25.89 -12.51
N SER A 128 18.11 -27.20 -12.23
CA SER A 128 17.94 -28.21 -13.29
C SER A 128 16.54 -28.25 -13.90
N VAL A 129 15.55 -27.63 -13.25
CA VAL A 129 14.14 -27.61 -13.67
C VAL A 129 13.63 -26.19 -13.92
N LYS A 130 14.54 -25.21 -13.91
CA LYS A 130 14.24 -23.81 -14.18
C LYS A 130 13.78 -23.62 -15.61
N THR A 131 12.71 -22.85 -15.77
CA THR A 131 12.16 -22.50 -17.07
C THR A 131 12.32 -21.01 -17.31
N SER A 132 12.87 -20.64 -18.47
CA SER A 132 13.05 -19.23 -18.87
C SER A 132 11.76 -18.56 -19.35
N VAL A 133 10.59 -19.19 -19.13
CA VAL A 133 9.32 -18.74 -19.70
C VAL A 133 8.40 -18.26 -18.58
N GLY A 134 8.33 -16.95 -18.40
CA GLY A 134 7.34 -16.34 -17.53
C GLY A 134 7.34 -14.83 -17.69
N GLY A 135 6.22 -14.24 -18.14
CA GLY A 135 6.05 -12.78 -18.24
C GLY A 135 5.93 -12.06 -16.89
N GLY A 136 6.51 -12.62 -15.81
CA GLY A 136 6.55 -12.09 -14.45
C GLY A 136 7.91 -11.47 -14.11
N LEU A 137 8.06 -10.98 -12.88
CA LEU A 137 9.29 -10.32 -12.40
C LEU A 137 10.40 -11.31 -11.97
N ARG A 138 10.07 -12.60 -11.76
CA ARG A 138 10.97 -13.68 -11.34
C ARG A 138 10.93 -14.84 -12.34
N GLU A 139 12.02 -15.61 -12.43
CA GLU A 139 12.04 -16.86 -13.22
C GLU A 139 11.13 -17.92 -12.57
N GLN A 140 10.62 -18.86 -13.37
CA GLN A 140 9.65 -19.86 -12.93
C GLN A 140 10.24 -21.27 -12.81
N VAL A 141 9.83 -22.01 -11.78
CA VAL A 141 10.14 -23.44 -11.60
C VAL A 141 8.87 -24.24 -11.33
N ASN A 142 8.79 -25.47 -11.85
CA ASN A 142 7.65 -26.34 -11.57
C ASN A 142 7.75 -26.93 -10.15
N ALA A 143 6.79 -26.62 -9.26
CA ALA A 143 6.83 -27.01 -7.85
C ALA A 143 6.93 -28.54 -7.66
N SER A 144 6.18 -29.32 -8.44
CA SER A 144 6.22 -30.78 -8.38
C SER A 144 7.56 -31.35 -8.84
N ALA A 145 8.18 -30.74 -9.86
CA ALA A 145 9.49 -31.14 -10.35
C ALA A 145 10.59 -30.83 -9.32
N VAL A 146 10.53 -29.64 -8.68
CA VAL A 146 11.45 -29.25 -7.61
C VAL A 146 11.31 -30.19 -6.41
N LEU A 147 10.09 -30.43 -5.92
CA LEU A 147 9.85 -31.32 -4.78
C LEU A 147 10.37 -32.74 -5.05
N LYS A 148 10.15 -33.25 -6.27
CA LYS A 148 10.67 -34.55 -6.69
C LYS A 148 12.20 -34.58 -6.70
N LYS A 149 12.84 -33.55 -7.27
CA LYS A 149 14.30 -33.44 -7.31
C LYS A 149 14.92 -33.31 -5.92
N LEU A 150 14.26 -32.59 -5.03
CA LEU A 150 14.67 -32.46 -3.63
C LEU A 150 14.58 -33.81 -2.92
N ASN A 151 13.49 -34.55 -3.09
CA ASN A 151 13.36 -35.91 -2.57
C ASN A 151 14.47 -36.85 -3.10
N GLU A 152 14.72 -36.86 -4.42
CA GLU A 152 15.82 -37.62 -5.04
C GLU A 152 17.19 -37.26 -4.43
N HIS A 153 17.43 -35.97 -4.14
CA HIS A 153 18.66 -35.51 -3.50
C HIS A 153 18.77 -35.96 -2.03
N VAL A 154 17.72 -35.78 -1.24
CA VAL A 154 17.71 -36.13 0.19
C VAL A 154 17.78 -37.63 0.39
N SER A 155 17.02 -38.42 -0.38
CA SER A 155 17.08 -39.89 -0.33
C SER A 155 18.48 -40.42 -0.66
N GLY A 156 19.16 -39.86 -1.66
CA GLY A 156 20.52 -40.25 -2.03
C GLY A 156 21.61 -39.83 -1.03
N ASN A 157 21.35 -38.81 -0.19
CA ASN A 157 22.35 -38.21 0.69
C ASN A 157 21.98 -38.22 2.19
N TYR A 158 20.88 -38.89 2.59
CA TYR A 158 20.30 -38.76 3.93
C TYR A 158 21.33 -38.93 5.06
N SER A 159 22.23 -39.92 4.95
CA SER A 159 23.28 -40.18 5.95
C SER A 159 24.37 -39.10 6.06
N ASN A 160 24.51 -38.23 5.05
CA ASN A 160 25.49 -37.15 5.01
C ASN A 160 24.89 -35.80 5.44
N LEU A 161 23.58 -35.71 5.63
CA LEU A 161 22.91 -34.50 6.07
C LEU A 161 22.95 -34.39 7.60
N PRO A 162 23.00 -33.17 8.16
CA PRO A 162 22.75 -32.94 9.58
C PRO A 162 21.45 -33.61 10.04
N ALA A 163 21.38 -34.06 11.30
CA ALA A 163 20.17 -34.69 11.83
C ALA A 163 18.96 -33.74 11.74
N HIS A 164 17.84 -34.26 11.21
CA HIS A 164 16.59 -33.53 11.02
C HIS A 164 15.42 -34.50 10.86
N ASP A 165 14.22 -34.01 11.14
CA ASP A 165 12.96 -34.75 10.97
C ASP A 165 12.29 -34.42 9.64
N HIS A 166 12.51 -33.19 9.17
CA HIS A 166 11.96 -32.62 7.96
C HIS A 166 12.94 -31.63 7.31
N LEU A 167 13.00 -31.60 5.98
CA LEU A 167 13.79 -30.61 5.25
C LEU A 167 12.88 -29.69 4.44
N MET A 168 13.02 -28.39 4.64
CA MET A 168 12.30 -27.35 3.88
C MET A 168 13.23 -26.63 2.93
N LEU A 169 12.89 -26.61 1.65
CA LEU A 169 13.53 -25.76 0.66
C LEU A 169 12.77 -24.44 0.55
N ILE A 170 13.49 -23.33 0.63
CA ILE A 170 12.96 -21.97 0.44
C ILE A 170 13.59 -21.37 -0.81
N THR A 171 12.76 -20.87 -1.72
CA THR A 171 13.20 -20.30 -3.02
C THR A 171 12.56 -18.95 -3.30
N ARG A 172 13.27 -18.10 -4.06
CA ARG A 172 12.73 -16.84 -4.63
C ARG A 172 12.31 -17.00 -6.10
N TYR A 173 12.27 -18.23 -6.63
CA TYR A 173 11.62 -18.50 -7.92
C TYR A 173 10.11 -18.55 -7.77
N ASP A 174 9.39 -18.13 -8.82
CA ASP A 174 7.94 -18.27 -8.90
C ASP A 174 7.60 -19.77 -9.07
N LEU A 175 6.94 -20.36 -8.08
CA LEU A 175 6.52 -21.76 -8.10
C LEU A 175 5.23 -21.91 -8.91
N VAL A 176 5.27 -22.78 -9.91
CA VAL A 176 4.10 -23.09 -10.76
C VAL A 176 3.72 -24.57 -10.68
N GLY A 177 2.42 -24.86 -10.55
CA GLY A 177 1.81 -26.19 -10.61
C GLY A 177 0.74 -26.25 -11.70
N GLU A 178 0.87 -27.18 -12.65
CA GLU A 178 -0.08 -27.38 -13.76
C GLU A 178 -0.53 -26.09 -14.49
N GLY A 179 0.36 -25.07 -14.57
CA GLY A 179 0.06 -23.78 -15.19
C GLY A 179 -0.62 -22.74 -14.28
N LYS A 180 -0.68 -22.97 -12.96
CA LYS A 180 -1.14 -22.04 -11.93
C LYS A 180 -0.03 -21.76 -10.91
N PHE A 181 -0.02 -20.57 -10.32
CA PHE A 181 0.88 -20.25 -9.22
C PHE A 181 0.51 -21.07 -7.97
N THR A 182 1.52 -21.55 -7.24
CA THR A 182 1.38 -22.21 -5.93
C THR A 182 2.40 -21.63 -4.98
N ALA A 183 2.06 -21.33 -3.72
CA ALA A 183 3.02 -20.77 -2.78
C ALA A 183 3.97 -21.83 -2.19
N GLY A 184 3.59 -23.10 -2.23
CA GLY A 184 4.37 -24.20 -1.68
C GLY A 184 3.88 -25.56 -2.15
N LEU A 185 4.62 -26.62 -1.77
CA LEU A 185 4.22 -28.00 -1.97
C LEU A 185 4.95 -28.95 -0.99
N ALA A 186 4.23 -29.94 -0.46
CA ALA A 186 4.78 -30.98 0.40
C ALA A 186 4.18 -32.36 0.11
N TYR A 187 4.89 -33.41 0.52
CA TYR A 187 4.28 -34.74 0.63
C TYR A 187 3.43 -34.84 1.90
N VAL A 188 2.33 -35.59 1.83
CA VAL A 188 1.41 -35.74 2.95
C VAL A 188 1.79 -36.95 3.82
N ASP A 189 1.77 -36.76 5.14
CA ASP A 189 2.06 -37.79 6.16
C ASP A 189 3.42 -38.48 5.97
N THR A 190 4.46 -37.67 5.75
CA THR A 190 5.84 -38.12 5.56
C THR A 190 6.80 -37.66 6.64
N ILE A 191 6.32 -36.97 7.68
CA ILE A 191 7.19 -36.57 8.80
C ILE A 191 7.95 -37.78 9.38
N CYS A 192 9.25 -37.62 9.64
CA CYS A 192 10.17 -38.66 10.13
C CYS A 192 10.50 -39.80 9.15
N LYS A 193 9.96 -39.82 7.93
CA LYS A 193 10.35 -40.83 6.94
C LYS A 193 11.77 -40.54 6.43
N GLN A 194 12.62 -41.56 6.49
CA GLN A 194 14.03 -41.48 6.07
C GLN A 194 14.23 -41.85 4.59
N ASP A 195 13.15 -42.03 3.83
CA ASP A 195 13.17 -42.35 2.39
C ASP A 195 13.33 -41.12 1.49
N GLY A 196 13.62 -39.95 2.09
CA GLY A 196 13.72 -38.66 1.39
C GLY A 196 12.38 -37.95 1.16
N SER A 197 11.24 -38.56 1.51
CA SER A 197 9.92 -37.94 1.32
C SER A 197 9.54 -36.92 2.39
N SER A 198 10.29 -36.83 3.49
CA SER A 198 10.07 -35.80 4.52
C SER A 198 10.64 -34.45 4.10
N VAL A 199 10.12 -33.92 2.99
CA VAL A 199 10.55 -32.67 2.37
C VAL A 199 9.39 -31.80 1.95
N SER A 200 9.59 -30.48 1.92
CA SER A 200 8.67 -29.51 1.34
C SER A 200 9.42 -28.38 0.62
N VAL A 201 8.73 -27.69 -0.28
CA VAL A 201 9.22 -26.51 -1.00
C VAL A 201 8.30 -25.32 -0.76
N ILE A 202 8.89 -24.17 -0.49
CA ILE A 202 8.22 -22.92 -0.14
C ILE A 202 8.74 -21.80 -1.06
N GLU A 203 7.82 -21.08 -1.69
CA GLU A 203 8.10 -19.79 -2.32
C GLU A 203 8.18 -18.71 -1.24
N ASP A 204 9.28 -17.97 -1.22
CA ASP A 204 9.46 -16.85 -0.31
C ASP A 204 8.88 -15.56 -0.90
N ASP A 205 7.72 -15.17 -0.40
CA ASP A 205 7.05 -13.90 -0.74
C ASP A 205 7.22 -12.82 0.33
N GLY A 206 8.02 -13.11 1.36
CA GLY A 206 8.34 -12.17 2.43
C GLY A 206 7.49 -12.39 3.69
N GLY A 207 8.15 -12.28 4.84
CA GLY A 207 7.52 -12.12 6.17
C GLY A 207 6.42 -13.15 6.46
N ALA A 208 5.30 -12.66 6.98
CA ALA A 208 4.17 -13.47 7.43
C ALA A 208 3.53 -14.37 6.34
N ILE A 209 3.73 -14.08 5.05
CA ILE A 209 3.25 -14.95 3.96
C ILE A 209 4.11 -16.22 3.93
N SER A 210 5.43 -16.09 3.86
CA SER A 210 6.36 -17.21 3.90
C SER A 210 6.22 -18.03 5.20
N GLU A 211 5.99 -17.36 6.33
CA GLU A 211 5.68 -18.01 7.61
C GLU A 211 4.42 -18.90 7.50
N ALA A 212 3.33 -18.35 6.96
CA ALA A 212 2.08 -19.08 6.86
C ALA A 212 2.18 -20.25 5.87
N THR A 213 2.86 -20.06 4.74
CA THR A 213 3.12 -21.11 3.75
C THR A 213 3.99 -22.22 4.36
N ALA A 214 5.10 -21.90 5.02
CA ALA A 214 5.95 -22.90 5.66
C ALA A 214 5.18 -23.69 6.74
N ALA A 215 4.33 -23.02 7.52
CA ALA A 215 3.47 -23.69 8.49
C ALA A 215 2.45 -24.62 7.83
N HIS A 216 1.88 -24.22 6.68
CA HIS A 216 0.93 -25.00 5.89
C HIS A 216 1.58 -26.27 5.32
N GLU A 217 2.74 -26.14 4.67
CA GLU A 217 3.47 -27.28 4.08
C GLU A 217 3.96 -28.27 5.14
N LEU A 218 4.36 -27.79 6.32
CA LEU A 218 4.63 -28.67 7.45
C LEU A 218 3.39 -29.42 7.93
N GLY A 219 2.22 -28.77 7.84
CA GLY A 219 0.94 -29.36 8.20
C GLY A 219 0.60 -30.55 7.31
N HIS A 220 0.87 -30.44 6.00
CA HIS A 220 0.80 -31.58 5.08
C HIS A 220 1.75 -32.71 5.48
N SER A 221 3.00 -32.39 5.80
CA SER A 221 3.98 -33.39 6.24
C SER A 221 3.54 -34.11 7.54
N LEU A 222 2.79 -33.42 8.40
CA LEU A 222 2.10 -33.95 9.58
C LEU A 222 0.74 -34.62 9.29
N GLY A 223 0.46 -34.90 8.02
CA GLY A 223 -0.70 -35.66 7.55
C GLY A 223 -1.98 -34.86 7.32
N ALA A 224 -1.98 -33.55 7.56
CA ALA A 224 -3.18 -32.75 7.36
C ALA A 224 -3.51 -32.61 5.86
N LEU A 225 -4.78 -32.83 5.51
CA LEU A 225 -5.33 -32.40 4.22
C LEU A 225 -5.83 -30.96 4.32
N HIS A 226 -6.09 -30.34 3.17
CA HIS A 226 -6.78 -29.06 3.16
C HIS A 226 -8.14 -29.13 3.85
N ASP A 227 -8.52 -28.10 4.59
CA ASP A 227 -9.89 -27.97 5.10
C ASP A 227 -10.88 -27.99 3.94
N GLY A 228 -11.94 -28.80 4.05
CA GLY A 228 -12.93 -29.02 3.00
C GLY A 228 -12.56 -30.11 1.98
N THR A 229 -11.36 -30.69 2.07
CA THR A 229 -10.93 -31.81 1.20
C THR A 229 -10.96 -33.12 1.97
N ASN A 230 -11.96 -33.97 1.68
CA ASN A 230 -12.14 -35.28 2.32
C ASN A 230 -12.18 -35.23 3.86
N ASN A 231 -12.66 -34.12 4.44
CA ASN A 231 -12.85 -33.96 5.88
C ASN A 231 -14.07 -33.05 6.17
N SER A 232 -14.44 -32.94 7.45
CA SER A 232 -15.65 -32.24 7.89
C SER A 232 -15.48 -30.73 8.09
N CYS A 233 -14.27 -30.19 7.98
CA CYS A 233 -14.01 -28.77 8.20
C CYS A 233 -14.32 -27.98 6.93
N ASN A 234 -14.83 -26.76 7.07
CA ASN A 234 -15.22 -25.93 5.93
C ASN A 234 -14.03 -25.10 5.43
N SER A 235 -13.74 -25.14 4.13
CA SER A 235 -12.70 -24.31 3.53
C SER A 235 -12.98 -22.80 3.67
N ALA A 236 -14.26 -22.41 3.74
CA ALA A 236 -14.66 -21.02 3.91
C ALA A 236 -14.39 -20.45 5.32
N ASP A 237 -13.95 -21.28 6.27
CA ASP A 237 -13.55 -20.81 7.60
C ASP A 237 -12.09 -20.35 7.65
N LEU A 238 -11.30 -20.58 6.58
CA LEU A 238 -9.96 -20.00 6.39
C LEU A 238 -8.95 -20.35 7.51
N TYR A 239 -9.02 -21.55 8.07
CA TYR A 239 -7.99 -22.06 8.96
C TYR A 239 -6.64 -22.21 8.24
N ALA A 240 -5.56 -22.40 8.98
CA ALA A 240 -4.20 -22.48 8.45
C ALA A 240 -4.01 -23.50 7.30
N MET A 241 -4.83 -24.57 7.24
CA MET A 241 -4.83 -25.56 6.16
C MET A 241 -5.85 -25.26 5.05
N THR A 242 -6.29 -24.01 4.86
CA THR A 242 -7.14 -23.64 3.73
C THR A 242 -6.40 -23.80 2.39
N GLY A 243 -7.04 -24.45 1.41
CA GLY A 243 -6.45 -24.66 0.09
C GLY A 243 -6.34 -23.39 -0.79
N SER A 244 -6.92 -22.27 -0.34
CA SER A 244 -6.75 -20.96 -1.00
C SER A 244 -5.41 -20.28 -0.67
N GLY A 245 -4.57 -20.92 0.16
CA GLY A 245 -3.34 -20.35 0.70
C GLY A 245 -3.61 -19.23 1.72
N ALA A 246 -2.54 -18.73 2.34
CA ALA A 246 -2.56 -17.64 3.31
C ALA A 246 -2.83 -16.25 2.67
N ASN A 247 -3.61 -16.20 1.60
CA ASN A 247 -3.85 -14.99 0.82
C ASN A 247 -4.66 -13.97 1.65
N PRO A 248 -4.09 -12.83 2.06
CA PRO A 248 -4.83 -11.86 2.88
C PRO A 248 -5.89 -11.08 2.06
N ASN A 249 -5.91 -11.24 0.73
CA ASN A 249 -6.92 -10.72 -0.19
C ASN A 249 -8.16 -11.63 -0.32
N VAL A 250 -8.37 -12.61 0.58
CA VAL A 250 -9.66 -13.31 0.60
C VAL A 250 -10.76 -12.26 0.67
N THR A 251 -11.75 -12.37 -0.22
CA THR A 251 -12.95 -11.50 -0.27
C THR A 251 -13.80 -11.59 0.98
N GLU A 252 -13.41 -12.44 1.93
CA GLU A 252 -13.98 -12.51 3.25
C GLU A 252 -13.84 -11.15 3.95
N THR A 253 -14.95 -10.67 4.49
CA THR A 253 -15.00 -9.40 5.24
C THR A 253 -15.10 -9.67 6.74
N ASP A 254 -15.39 -10.91 7.13
CA ASP A 254 -15.40 -11.34 8.52
C ASP A 254 -13.97 -11.44 9.07
N ALA A 255 -13.60 -10.45 9.89
CA ALA A 255 -12.34 -10.42 10.61
C ALA A 255 -12.13 -11.65 11.52
N TYR A 256 -13.20 -12.32 11.96
CA TYR A 256 -13.10 -13.55 12.75
C TYR A 256 -12.51 -14.69 11.93
N LYS A 257 -12.99 -14.89 10.70
CA LYS A 257 -12.46 -15.91 9.80
C LYS A 257 -11.06 -15.60 9.33
N LYS A 258 -10.72 -14.31 9.12
CA LYS A 258 -9.33 -13.94 8.78
C LYS A 258 -8.34 -14.34 9.87
N ARG A 259 -8.73 -14.28 11.15
CA ARG A 259 -7.87 -14.75 12.25
C ARG A 259 -7.64 -16.26 12.25
N ASN A 260 -8.54 -17.03 11.65
CA ASN A 260 -8.35 -18.47 11.54
C ASN A 260 -7.11 -18.83 10.72
N LEU A 261 -6.61 -17.92 9.87
CA LEU A 261 -5.38 -18.12 9.11
C LEU A 261 -4.16 -18.39 10.01
N TRP A 262 -4.19 -18.03 11.30
CA TRP A 262 -3.12 -18.29 12.28
C TRP A 262 -3.31 -19.56 13.12
N ILE A 263 -4.43 -20.27 12.98
CA ILE A 263 -4.76 -21.44 13.80
C ILE A 263 -5.17 -22.64 12.94
N PHE A 264 -4.88 -23.84 13.44
CA PHE A 264 -5.26 -25.09 12.79
C PHE A 264 -6.71 -25.47 13.13
N SER A 265 -7.42 -26.05 12.16
CA SER A 265 -8.78 -26.55 12.38
C SER A 265 -8.75 -27.85 13.20
N ASN A 266 -9.88 -28.25 13.79
CA ASN A 266 -9.97 -29.54 14.47
C ASN A 266 -9.65 -30.72 13.53
N CYS A 267 -9.94 -30.61 12.24
CA CYS A 267 -9.59 -31.66 11.27
C CYS A 267 -8.08 -31.79 11.13
N SER A 268 -7.35 -30.67 11.01
CA SER A 268 -5.88 -30.67 11.01
C SER A 268 -5.31 -31.31 12.26
N LEU A 269 -5.89 -31.00 13.44
CA LEU A 269 -5.44 -31.58 14.71
C LEU A 269 -5.68 -33.09 14.79
N ASP A 270 -6.80 -33.59 14.26
CA ASP A 270 -7.06 -35.03 14.17
C ASP A 270 -6.03 -35.74 13.29
N TYR A 271 -5.59 -35.11 12.20
CA TYR A 271 -4.50 -35.64 11.38
C TYR A 271 -3.18 -35.67 12.14
N PHE A 272 -2.82 -34.61 12.86
CA PHE A 272 -1.59 -34.58 13.66
C PHE A 272 -1.56 -35.69 14.72
N ILE A 273 -2.71 -36.00 15.33
CA ILE A 273 -2.85 -37.12 16.27
C ILE A 273 -2.62 -38.47 15.56
N LYS A 274 -3.20 -38.69 14.37
CA LYS A 274 -3.03 -39.92 13.59
C LYS A 274 -1.58 -40.08 13.13
N THR A 275 -0.94 -39.01 12.67
CA THR A 275 0.46 -39.04 12.26
C THR A 275 1.38 -39.35 13.43
N ARG A 276 1.13 -38.82 14.64
CA ARG A 276 1.86 -39.25 15.84
C ARG A 276 1.70 -40.76 16.11
N GLN A 277 0.49 -41.30 15.93
CA GLN A 277 0.25 -42.73 16.09
C GLN A 277 1.02 -43.55 15.05
N ARG A 278 1.07 -43.09 13.80
CA ARG A 278 1.86 -43.69 12.72
C ARG A 278 3.36 -43.67 13.05
N VAL A 279 3.93 -42.52 13.40
CA VAL A 279 5.36 -42.41 13.78
C VAL A 279 5.71 -43.45 14.85
N LYS A 280 4.83 -43.63 15.84
CA LYS A 280 5.00 -44.63 16.89
C LYS A 280 4.85 -46.07 16.39
N SER A 281 3.89 -46.35 15.50
CA SER A 281 3.73 -47.71 14.95
C SER A 281 4.88 -48.11 14.05
N ASP A 282 5.50 -47.13 13.38
CA ASP A 282 6.65 -47.32 12.51
C ASP A 282 7.96 -47.48 13.29
N GLY A 283 7.95 -47.30 14.61
CA GLY A 283 9.15 -47.34 15.47
C GLY A 283 10.07 -46.13 15.29
N LEU A 284 9.51 -44.99 14.86
CA LEU A 284 10.23 -43.75 14.56
C LEU A 284 10.02 -42.68 15.65
N GLU A 285 9.53 -43.06 16.84
CA GLU A 285 9.12 -42.09 17.87
C GLU A 285 10.26 -41.22 18.42
N ASP A 286 11.51 -41.67 18.31
CA ASP A 286 12.69 -40.92 18.74
C ASP A 286 12.94 -39.66 17.91
N CYS A 287 12.47 -39.65 16.65
CA CYS A 287 12.52 -38.51 15.73
C CYS A 287 11.87 -37.27 16.38
N LEU A 288 10.63 -37.39 16.89
CA LEU A 288 9.89 -36.25 17.44
C LEU A 288 10.11 -36.03 18.95
N GLN A 289 10.79 -36.95 19.64
CA GLN A 289 11.02 -36.84 21.09
C GLN A 289 12.32 -36.12 21.41
N ASN A 290 13.35 -36.32 20.59
CA ASN A 290 14.66 -35.76 20.81
C ASN A 290 14.79 -34.44 20.07
N LYS A 291 15.19 -33.38 20.77
CA LYS A 291 15.47 -32.10 20.14
C LYS A 291 16.90 -32.07 19.59
N VAL A 292 17.06 -31.82 18.29
CA VAL A 292 18.36 -31.58 17.67
C VAL A 292 18.86 -30.16 18.02
N PRO A 293 20.10 -30.00 18.52
CA PRO A 293 20.67 -28.68 18.77
C PRO A 293 20.85 -27.88 17.46
N PRO A 294 20.49 -26.58 17.46
CA PRO A 294 20.71 -25.73 16.29
C PRO A 294 22.20 -25.60 15.95
N THR A 295 22.53 -25.80 14.68
CA THR A 295 23.86 -25.65 14.09
C THR A 295 23.73 -24.72 12.88
N ASN A 296 24.56 -23.69 12.76
CA ASN A 296 24.44 -22.65 11.70
C ASN A 296 23.12 -21.86 11.71
N VAL A 297 22.44 -21.78 12.87
CA VAL A 297 21.25 -20.96 13.06
C VAL A 297 21.61 -19.78 13.97
N PRO A 298 21.61 -18.54 13.48
CA PRO A 298 21.88 -17.38 14.32
C PRO A 298 20.73 -17.16 15.30
N ALA A 299 20.99 -16.38 16.35
CA ALA A 299 19.92 -15.90 17.20
C ALA A 299 18.93 -15.06 16.38
N VAL A 300 17.63 -15.21 16.65
CA VAL A 300 16.60 -14.37 16.04
C VAL A 300 16.95 -12.90 16.32
N PRO A 301 17.14 -12.05 15.29
CA PRO A 301 17.55 -10.67 15.52
C PRO A 301 16.53 -9.94 16.42
N GLN A 302 16.97 -9.26 17.47
CA GLN A 302 16.03 -8.63 18.41
C GLN A 302 15.30 -7.40 17.82
N ASP A 303 15.87 -6.85 16.77
CA ASP A 303 15.51 -5.60 16.09
C ASP A 303 14.85 -5.81 14.72
N LEU A 304 14.32 -7.01 14.45
CA LEU A 304 13.58 -7.30 13.22
C LEU A 304 12.57 -6.18 12.91
N PRO A 305 12.39 -5.82 11.63
CA PRO A 305 11.61 -4.66 11.21
C PRO A 305 10.15 -4.77 11.64
N LYS A 306 9.84 -4.19 12.80
CA LYS A 306 8.48 -4.12 13.37
C LYS A 306 7.65 -3.01 12.74
N HIS A 307 8.26 -2.12 11.96
CA HIS A 307 7.52 -1.03 11.35
C HIS A 307 6.88 -1.48 10.04
N PRO A 308 5.57 -1.22 9.84
CA PRO A 308 4.87 -1.52 8.59
C PRO A 308 5.58 -1.08 7.30
N ASP A 309 6.20 0.10 7.30
CA ASP A 309 6.95 0.57 6.12
C ASP A 309 8.13 -0.34 5.78
N GLN A 310 8.87 -0.81 6.78
CA GLN A 310 10.03 -1.66 6.57
C GLN A 310 9.63 -3.05 6.05
N GLN A 311 8.50 -3.58 6.53
CA GLN A 311 7.92 -4.82 5.97
C GLN A 311 7.54 -4.63 4.50
N CYS A 312 6.96 -3.48 4.13
CA CYS A 312 6.65 -3.18 2.74
C CYS A 312 7.91 -3.00 1.87
N GLN A 313 8.95 -2.38 2.41
CA GLN A 313 10.25 -2.24 1.74
C GLN A 313 10.87 -3.61 1.48
N HIS A 314 10.82 -4.49 2.47
CA HIS A 314 11.32 -5.86 2.34
C HIS A 314 10.52 -6.68 1.32
N ASN A 315 9.20 -6.54 1.28
CA ASN A 315 8.36 -7.28 0.33
C ASN A 315 8.50 -6.77 -1.12
N TYR A 316 8.99 -5.55 -1.34
CA TYR A 316 9.09 -4.95 -2.68
C TYR A 316 10.47 -4.33 -2.96
N ASN A 317 10.72 -3.13 -2.42
CA ASN A 317 11.98 -2.40 -2.49
C ASN A 317 11.89 -1.13 -1.64
N ASP A 318 12.99 -0.40 -1.53
CA ASP A 318 13.14 0.82 -0.70
C ASP A 318 12.11 1.93 -0.99
N SER A 319 11.49 1.95 -2.18
CA SER A 319 10.43 2.92 -2.53
C SER A 319 9.03 2.52 -2.02
N SER A 320 8.87 1.29 -1.50
CA SER A 320 7.64 0.82 -0.91
C SER A 320 7.44 1.35 0.51
N TYR A 321 6.18 1.42 0.93
CA TYR A 321 5.78 1.88 2.25
C TYR A 321 4.37 1.37 2.59
N PHE A 322 3.99 1.46 3.86
CA PHE A 322 2.64 1.15 4.31
C PHE A 322 1.66 2.23 3.85
N CYS A 323 0.68 1.81 3.07
CA CYS A 323 -0.40 2.64 2.58
C CYS A 323 -1.31 3.09 3.71
N ARG A 324 -1.04 4.28 4.25
CA ARG A 324 -1.87 4.95 5.26
C ARG A 324 -3.17 5.43 4.63
N ARG A 325 -4.30 5.13 5.29
CA ARG A 325 -5.64 5.54 4.84
C ARG A 325 -6.48 6.00 6.03
N SER A 326 -7.45 6.86 5.78
CA SER A 326 -8.35 7.41 6.80
C SER A 326 -9.31 6.39 7.41
N ASP A 327 -9.57 5.30 6.70
CA ASP A 327 -10.44 4.19 7.13
C ASP A 327 -9.68 3.09 7.88
N THR A 328 -8.35 3.13 7.91
CA THR A 328 -7.53 2.07 8.51
C THR A 328 -7.31 2.37 9.98
N ARG A 329 -7.85 1.52 10.87
CA ARG A 329 -7.54 1.58 12.29
C ARG A 329 -6.16 0.96 12.53
N PRO A 330 -5.35 1.48 13.47
CA PRO A 330 -4.01 0.94 13.73
C PRO A 330 -3.97 -0.58 14.01
N GLU A 331 -4.97 -1.10 14.71
CA GLU A 331 -5.15 -2.52 15.00
C GLU A 331 -5.43 -3.40 13.77
N ASP A 332 -6.00 -2.83 12.70
CA ASP A 332 -6.31 -3.57 11.48
C ASP A 332 -5.04 -4.01 10.74
N VAL A 333 -3.89 -3.36 11.02
CA VAL A 333 -2.59 -3.75 10.46
C VAL A 333 -2.27 -5.21 10.74
N CYS A 334 -2.71 -5.74 11.90
CA CYS A 334 -2.47 -7.13 12.28
C CYS A 334 -3.20 -8.14 11.39
N LEU A 335 -4.26 -7.72 10.70
CA LEU A 335 -4.99 -8.53 9.73
C LEU A 335 -4.66 -8.17 8.29
N LYS A 336 -4.30 -6.90 8.04
CA LYS A 336 -4.19 -6.32 6.70
C LYS A 336 -3.12 -5.23 6.66
N LEU A 337 -1.90 -5.62 6.36
CA LEU A 337 -0.82 -4.70 6.02
C LEU A 337 -0.93 -4.34 4.53
N SER A 338 -1.24 -3.08 4.17
CA SER A 338 -1.32 -2.69 2.75
C SER A 338 -0.03 -2.00 2.33
N CYS A 339 0.71 -2.57 1.39
CA CYS A 339 1.99 -2.07 0.92
C CYS A 339 1.92 -1.45 -0.47
N TYR A 340 2.62 -0.34 -0.66
CA TYR A 340 2.75 0.32 -1.95
C TYR A 340 3.64 -0.50 -2.90
N ASN A 341 3.07 -1.05 -3.96
CA ASN A 341 3.78 -1.72 -5.03
C ASN A 341 4.01 -0.76 -6.21
N PRO A 342 5.25 -0.31 -6.45
CA PRO A 342 5.56 0.63 -7.53
C PRO A 342 5.32 0.05 -8.93
N ALA A 343 5.32 -1.28 -9.08
CA ALA A 343 5.15 -1.96 -10.37
C ALA A 343 3.69 -1.98 -10.87
N LEU A 344 2.71 -1.66 -10.01
CA LEU A 344 1.30 -1.67 -10.40
C LEU A 344 0.87 -0.34 -11.05
N THR A 345 -0.07 -0.42 -11.98
CA THR A 345 -0.80 0.73 -12.53
C THR A 345 -2.13 0.90 -11.80
N GLY A 346 -2.59 2.15 -11.57
CA GLY A 346 -3.83 2.42 -10.84
C GLY A 346 -3.67 2.38 -9.31
N ASN A 347 -4.45 1.55 -8.61
CA ASN A 347 -4.29 1.37 -7.16
C ASN A 347 -3.01 0.59 -6.87
N LYS A 348 -2.01 1.28 -6.34
CA LYS A 348 -0.69 0.72 -6.06
C LYS A 348 -0.60 0.03 -4.70
N CYS A 349 -1.67 -0.08 -3.92
CA CYS A 349 -1.60 -0.73 -2.60
C CYS A 349 -2.07 -2.20 -2.67
N THR A 350 -1.16 -3.12 -2.35
CA THR A 350 -1.39 -4.57 -2.27
C THR A 350 -1.44 -5.02 -0.82
N VAL A 351 -2.33 -5.94 -0.50
CA VAL A 351 -2.47 -6.47 0.87
C VAL A 351 -1.46 -7.59 1.14
N HIS A 352 -0.86 -7.51 2.30
CA HIS A 352 0.04 -8.44 2.96
C HIS A 352 -0.46 -8.70 4.39
N SER A 353 0.13 -9.70 5.04
CA SER A 353 -0.03 -9.92 6.48
C SER A 353 1.08 -9.18 7.22
N ALA A 354 0.74 -8.50 8.32
CA ALA A 354 1.76 -7.95 9.20
C ALA A 354 2.42 -9.07 9.99
N ASP A 355 3.71 -8.93 10.23
CA ASP A 355 4.44 -9.91 11.00
C ASP A 355 4.08 -9.88 12.49
N THR A 356 4.28 -11.00 13.19
CA THR A 356 4.16 -11.06 14.65
C THR A 356 5.16 -10.09 15.29
N GLY A 357 4.67 -9.24 16.20
CA GLY A 357 5.45 -8.22 16.88
C GLY A 357 5.40 -6.83 16.23
N THR A 358 4.75 -6.69 15.07
CA THR A 358 4.43 -5.37 14.47
C THR A 358 3.67 -4.52 15.47
N CYS A 359 4.16 -3.33 15.80
CA CYS A 359 3.46 -2.46 16.75
C CYS A 359 2.17 -1.94 16.14
N CYS A 360 1.05 -2.11 16.85
CA CYS A 360 -0.28 -1.75 16.36
C CYS A 360 -0.97 -0.70 17.24
N SER A 361 -0.48 -0.49 18.46
CA SER A 361 -0.90 0.59 19.35
C SER A 361 0.17 0.82 20.43
N ASN A 362 0.00 1.84 21.26
CA ASN A 362 0.90 2.10 22.38
C ASN A 362 0.92 0.92 23.36
N GLY A 363 2.10 0.31 23.52
CA GLY A 363 2.32 -0.89 24.34
C GLY A 363 1.75 -2.18 23.74
N MET A 364 1.23 -2.16 22.51
CA MET A 364 0.57 -3.31 21.89
C MET A 364 1.19 -3.67 20.54
N TRP A 365 1.16 -4.96 20.20
CA TRP A 365 1.71 -5.50 18.96
C TRP A 365 0.83 -6.61 18.37
N CYS A 366 1.10 -6.96 17.11
CA CYS A 366 0.37 -8.00 16.41
C CYS A 366 0.81 -9.39 16.88
N GLN A 367 -0.16 -10.22 17.25
CA GLN A 367 0.03 -11.62 17.59
C GLN A 367 -1.21 -12.40 17.12
N ASN A 368 -1.02 -13.38 16.24
CA ASN A 368 -2.11 -14.21 15.68
C ASN A 368 -3.27 -13.38 15.08
N GLY A 369 -2.93 -12.34 14.32
CA GLY A 369 -3.92 -11.44 13.72
C GLY A 369 -4.62 -10.48 14.71
N LEU A 370 -4.19 -10.43 15.97
CA LEU A 370 -4.75 -9.57 17.01
C LEU A 370 -3.75 -8.54 17.51
N CYS A 371 -4.21 -7.30 17.74
CA CYS A 371 -3.45 -6.30 18.47
C CYS A 371 -3.55 -6.58 19.97
N THR A 372 -2.48 -7.06 20.59
CA THR A 372 -2.44 -7.51 21.99
C THR A 372 -1.26 -6.88 22.74
N GLY A 373 -1.23 -6.98 24.07
CA GLY A 373 -0.16 -6.41 24.89
C GLY A 373 1.23 -6.93 24.50
N SER A 374 2.16 -6.01 24.24
CA SER A 374 3.54 -6.37 23.89
C SER A 374 4.32 -6.80 25.15
N PRO A 375 5.08 -7.90 25.11
CA PRO A 375 5.99 -8.31 26.17
C PRO A 375 6.99 -7.20 26.47
N SER A 376 7.22 -6.96 27.76
CA SER A 376 8.16 -5.94 28.25
C SER A 376 7.94 -4.54 27.66
N ASN A 377 6.71 -4.20 27.27
CA ASN A 377 6.35 -2.89 26.72
C ASN A 377 7.19 -2.45 25.50
N LYS A 378 7.59 -3.40 24.62
CA LYS A 378 8.41 -3.11 23.43
C LYS A 378 7.81 -2.04 22.49
N CYS A 379 6.49 -1.86 22.48
CA CYS A 379 5.81 -0.84 21.67
C CYS A 379 5.38 0.40 22.47
N ALA A 380 6.03 0.72 23.60
CA ALA A 380 5.69 1.87 24.41
C ALA A 380 6.05 3.22 23.76
N ASN A 381 5.34 4.27 24.18
CA ASN A 381 5.49 5.67 23.75
C ASN A 381 5.07 5.92 22.29
N LEU A 382 4.28 5.02 21.70
CA LEU A 382 3.68 5.29 20.40
C LEU A 382 2.50 6.26 20.54
N SER A 383 2.27 7.05 19.49
CA SER A 383 1.16 7.99 19.45
C SER A 383 -0.16 7.27 19.18
N ASP A 384 -1.13 7.37 20.08
CA ASP A 384 -2.46 6.76 19.91
C ASP A 384 -3.19 7.20 18.62
N THR A 385 -2.87 8.39 18.10
CA THR A 385 -3.47 8.95 16.88
C THR A 385 -2.56 8.91 15.66
N CYS A 386 -1.33 8.40 15.78
CA CYS A 386 -0.33 8.43 14.71
C CYS A 386 0.71 7.32 14.89
N VAL A 387 0.23 6.08 15.04
CA VAL A 387 1.04 4.91 15.42
C VAL A 387 2.19 4.68 14.43
N PHE A 388 1.93 4.89 13.14
CA PHE A 388 2.88 4.62 12.05
C PHE A 388 3.58 5.88 11.53
N GLY A 389 3.35 7.06 12.12
CA GLY A 389 3.92 8.31 11.62
C GLY A 389 3.38 8.76 10.25
N ASP A 390 4.07 9.74 9.65
CA ASP A 390 3.72 10.30 8.34
C ASP A 390 4.08 9.34 7.19
N GLN A 391 3.34 9.45 6.10
CA GLN A 391 3.67 8.76 4.85
C GLN A 391 4.98 9.32 4.28
N PRO A 392 5.95 8.45 3.92
CA PRO A 392 7.27 8.90 3.48
C PRO A 392 7.28 9.55 2.08
N ASP A 393 6.38 9.13 1.19
CA ASP A 393 6.34 9.61 -0.20
C ASP A 393 5.22 10.65 -0.44
N THR A 394 5.30 11.31 -1.59
CA THR A 394 4.41 12.36 -2.09
C THR A 394 2.95 11.97 -1.94
N VAL A 395 2.20 12.76 -1.16
CA VAL A 395 0.77 12.61 -1.01
C VAL A 395 0.10 13.33 -2.19
N LYS A 396 -0.63 12.57 -3.01
CA LYS A 396 -1.48 13.12 -4.08
C LYS A 396 -2.83 13.56 -3.51
N PHE A 397 -3.30 14.70 -3.97
CA PHE A 397 -4.50 15.33 -3.46
C PHE A 397 -5.72 14.87 -4.26
N THR A 398 -6.90 14.93 -3.64
CA THR A 398 -8.18 14.54 -4.26
C THR A 398 -8.58 15.43 -5.45
N ASP A 399 -7.97 16.61 -5.60
CA ASP A 399 -8.14 17.49 -6.77
C ASP A 399 -7.31 17.04 -7.99
N GLY A 400 -6.44 16.05 -7.83
CA GLY A 400 -5.57 15.52 -8.89
C GLY A 400 -4.44 16.44 -9.34
N ILE A 401 -4.34 17.66 -8.79
CA ILE A 401 -3.42 18.71 -9.22
C ILE A 401 -2.40 19.01 -8.12
N THR A 402 -2.84 19.03 -6.87
CA THR A 402 -1.97 19.30 -5.75
C THR A 402 -1.23 18.00 -5.39
N SER A 403 0.07 18.09 -5.10
CA SER A 403 0.91 16.98 -4.62
C SER A 403 2.05 17.53 -3.77
N GLY A 404 2.47 16.82 -2.73
CA GLY A 404 3.53 17.29 -1.83
C GLY A 404 3.88 16.31 -0.72
N ARG A 405 5.02 16.54 -0.07
CA ARG A 405 5.43 15.75 1.10
C ARG A 405 4.78 16.30 2.36
N CYS A 406 4.49 15.44 3.34
CA CYS A 406 3.86 15.86 4.59
C CYS A 406 4.59 17.05 5.26
N GLY A 407 5.93 17.10 5.20
CA GLY A 407 6.73 18.20 5.76
C GLY A 407 6.50 19.59 5.13
N GLU A 408 6.00 19.64 3.89
CA GLU A 408 5.83 20.86 3.10
C GLU A 408 4.38 21.40 3.16
N LEU A 409 3.48 20.66 3.81
CA LEU A 409 2.06 20.98 3.81
C LEU A 409 1.71 22.14 4.74
N HIS A 410 0.79 22.99 4.25
CA HIS A 410 0.07 24.00 5.01
C HIS A 410 -0.89 23.37 6.03
N SER A 411 -1.13 24.04 7.17
CA SER A 411 -2.04 23.61 8.24
C SER A 411 -3.44 23.26 7.76
N GLY A 412 -3.95 23.99 6.76
CA GLY A 412 -5.29 23.82 6.22
C GLY A 412 -5.60 22.40 5.73
N TYR A 413 -4.58 21.65 5.29
CA TYR A 413 -4.78 20.27 4.84
C TYR A 413 -5.13 19.30 5.96
N CYS A 414 -4.84 19.64 7.22
CA CYS A 414 -5.15 18.81 8.37
C CYS A 414 -6.64 18.76 8.72
N TYR A 415 -7.44 19.66 8.16
CA TYR A 415 -8.91 19.61 8.25
C TYR A 415 -9.51 18.54 7.33
N ASN A 416 -8.77 18.06 6.33
CA ASN A 416 -9.20 16.93 5.51
C ASN A 416 -8.77 15.59 6.16
N PRO A 417 -9.73 14.69 6.46
CA PRO A 417 -9.43 13.42 7.13
C PRO A 417 -8.45 12.49 6.39
N GLU A 418 -8.47 12.47 5.05
CA GLU A 418 -7.57 11.61 4.26
C GLU A 418 -6.13 12.05 4.38
N PHE A 419 -5.87 13.37 4.31
CA PHE A 419 -4.53 13.92 4.50
C PHE A 419 -4.08 13.77 5.93
N ARG A 420 -4.98 14.04 6.88
CA ARG A 420 -4.65 13.87 8.30
C ARG A 420 -4.25 12.43 8.62
N ALA A 421 -4.83 11.43 7.94
CA ALA A 421 -4.43 10.03 8.13
C ALA A 421 -3.05 9.71 7.54
N LYS A 422 -2.68 10.32 6.41
CA LYS A 422 -1.37 10.16 5.78
C LYS A 422 -0.27 10.99 6.44
N CYS A 423 -0.60 12.16 6.99
CA CYS A 423 0.33 13.14 7.54
C CYS A 423 0.00 13.49 9.01
N CYS A 424 -0.37 12.48 9.81
CA CYS A 424 -0.85 12.68 11.17
C CYS A 424 0.18 13.35 12.09
N GLN A 425 1.47 13.06 11.92
CA GLN A 425 2.55 13.61 12.73
C GLN A 425 2.74 15.09 12.39
N ARG A 426 2.74 15.45 11.10
CA ARG A 426 2.74 16.85 10.68
C ARG A 426 1.53 17.60 11.26
N CYS A 427 0.34 17.05 11.13
CA CYS A 427 -0.88 17.70 11.61
C CYS A 427 -0.90 17.87 13.14
N ARG A 428 -0.28 16.96 13.88
CA ARG A 428 -0.10 17.11 15.33
C ARG A 428 0.72 18.36 15.68
N ASN A 429 1.72 18.71 14.87
CA ASN A 429 2.55 19.90 15.11
C ASN A 429 1.77 21.22 14.92
N PHE A 430 0.65 21.18 14.20
CA PHE A 430 -0.22 22.33 14.00
C PHE A 430 -1.36 22.45 15.03
N ARG A 431 -1.49 21.49 15.96
CA ARG A 431 -2.64 21.48 16.87
C ARG A 431 -2.72 22.74 17.73
N THR A 432 -3.91 23.32 17.79
CA THR A 432 -4.25 24.44 18.68
C THR A 432 -5.38 24.06 19.63
N SER A 433 -5.60 24.89 20.66
CA SER A 433 -6.73 24.78 21.58
C SER A 433 -7.94 25.64 21.18
N ILE A 434 -7.95 26.19 19.97
CA ILE A 434 -8.99 27.11 19.49
C ILE A 434 -10.07 26.30 18.76
N SER A 435 -11.31 26.37 19.26
CA SER A 435 -12.46 25.67 18.67
C SER A 435 -12.73 26.13 17.24
N GLY A 436 -12.86 25.19 16.30
CA GLY A 436 -13.02 25.48 14.87
C GLY A 436 -11.73 25.90 14.16
N CYS A 437 -10.61 25.89 14.90
CA CYS A 437 -9.27 26.21 14.43
C CYS A 437 -8.22 25.20 14.92
N GLU A 438 -8.60 23.92 15.01
CA GLU A 438 -7.84 22.86 15.66
C GLU A 438 -6.44 22.66 15.08
N TYR A 439 -6.19 23.10 13.84
CA TYR A 439 -4.90 23.03 13.16
C TYR A 439 -4.36 24.40 12.74
N GLY A 440 -5.00 25.50 13.16
CA GLY A 440 -4.67 26.84 12.70
C GLY A 440 -5.41 27.25 11.43
N ASP A 441 -4.87 28.24 10.70
CA ASP A 441 -5.51 28.79 9.51
C ASP A 441 -5.75 27.72 8.42
N LYS A 442 -6.94 27.76 7.83
CA LYS A 442 -7.43 26.84 6.78
C LYS A 442 -6.90 27.22 5.40
N VAL A 443 -6.62 28.50 5.18
CA VAL A 443 -6.13 29.05 3.90
C VAL A 443 -4.78 29.77 4.08
N LEU A 444 -4.05 29.95 2.97
CA LEU A 444 -2.77 30.66 2.97
C LEU A 444 -2.96 32.18 3.00
N ASN A 445 -1.89 32.89 3.38
CA ASN A 445 -1.81 34.36 3.29
C ASN A 445 -2.87 35.11 4.11
N CYS A 446 -3.23 34.59 5.28
CA CYS A 446 -4.12 35.26 6.22
C CYS A 446 -3.54 36.59 6.72
N GLN A 447 -4.37 37.64 6.79
CA GLN A 447 -4.01 38.98 7.23
C GLN A 447 -5.04 39.51 8.22
N GLU A 448 -4.56 40.13 9.29
CA GLU A 448 -5.39 40.63 10.40
C GLU A 448 -6.44 41.65 9.95
N LYS A 449 -6.17 42.43 8.89
CA LYS A 449 -7.07 43.47 8.39
C LYS A 449 -8.40 42.96 7.82
N TYR A 450 -8.50 41.66 7.49
CA TYR A 450 -9.73 41.06 6.96
C TYR A 450 -10.51 40.26 8.02
N CYS A 451 -10.08 40.28 9.28
CA CYS A 451 -10.69 39.48 10.34
C CYS A 451 -12.10 39.93 10.76
N SER A 452 -12.56 41.05 10.22
CA SER A 452 -13.88 41.59 10.45
C SER A 452 -14.95 40.93 9.55
N PHE A 453 -14.56 40.20 8.49
CA PHE A 453 -15.45 39.43 7.63
C PHE A 453 -15.67 38.02 8.20
N GLN A 454 -16.93 37.62 8.39
CA GLN A 454 -17.25 36.37 9.12
C GLN A 454 -16.64 35.11 8.49
N GLN A 455 -16.72 34.98 7.15
CA GLN A 455 -16.18 33.80 6.44
C GLN A 455 -14.65 33.79 6.46
N TYR A 456 -14.02 34.95 6.26
CA TYR A 456 -12.58 35.11 6.38
C TYR A 456 -12.09 34.77 7.79
N ALA A 457 -12.79 35.23 8.83
CA ALA A 457 -12.47 34.91 10.21
C ALA A 457 -12.60 33.41 10.52
N SER A 458 -13.48 32.69 9.83
CA SER A 458 -13.58 31.22 9.92
C SER A 458 -12.41 30.51 9.23
N ASP A 459 -11.96 31.01 8.08
CA ASP A 459 -10.88 30.37 7.30
C ASP A 459 -9.49 30.77 7.79
N CYS A 460 -9.32 32.00 8.27
CA CYS A 460 -8.13 32.57 8.89
C CYS A 460 -8.26 32.64 10.43
N CYS A 461 -8.84 31.60 11.01
CA CYS A 461 -9.24 31.55 12.41
C CYS A 461 -8.10 31.76 13.42
N LEU A 462 -6.87 31.32 13.14
CA LEU A 462 -5.73 31.50 14.04
C LEU A 462 -5.21 32.93 13.97
N THR A 463 -5.13 33.47 12.76
CA THR A 463 -4.78 34.88 12.55
C THR A 463 -5.80 35.79 13.23
N CYS A 464 -7.09 35.54 13.02
CA CYS A 464 -8.16 36.38 13.54
C CYS A 464 -8.44 36.18 15.04
N SER A 465 -8.08 35.04 15.63
CA SER A 465 -8.17 34.85 17.09
C SER A 465 -7.32 35.82 17.92
N LYS A 466 -6.30 36.43 17.29
CA LYS A 466 -5.39 37.39 17.93
C LYS A 466 -5.93 38.82 17.89
N VAL A 467 -6.97 39.06 17.09
CA VAL A 467 -7.54 40.39 16.87
C VAL A 467 -8.86 40.49 17.63
N ASN A 468 -9.05 41.58 18.36
CA ASN A 468 -10.31 41.85 19.04
C ASN A 468 -11.26 42.51 18.04
N THR A 469 -11.87 41.72 17.15
CA THR A 469 -12.75 42.25 16.09
C THR A 469 -14.15 42.52 16.65
N SER A 470 -14.49 43.79 16.81
CA SER A 470 -15.90 44.20 16.78
C SER A 470 -16.46 43.89 15.40
N ALA A 471 -17.75 43.49 15.33
CA ALA A 471 -18.46 43.34 14.06
C ALA A 471 -18.25 44.60 13.20
N CYS A 472 -17.91 44.39 11.93
CA CYS A 472 -17.56 45.50 11.07
C CYS A 472 -18.81 46.32 10.72
N SER A 473 -18.68 47.65 10.74
CA SER A 473 -19.77 48.58 10.45
C SER A 473 -19.33 49.56 9.38
N ASP A 474 -20.25 49.94 8.49
CA ASP A 474 -20.05 51.09 7.61
C ASP A 474 -19.90 52.36 8.46
N ASP A 475 -19.03 53.28 8.07
CA ASP A 475 -19.00 54.62 8.67
C ASP A 475 -20.34 55.32 8.36
N PRO A 476 -21.03 55.91 9.35
CA PRO A 476 -22.30 56.60 9.13
C PRO A 476 -22.21 57.83 8.21
N GLY A 477 -21.01 58.28 7.84
CA GLY A 477 -20.77 59.38 6.90
C GLY A 477 -20.92 59.03 5.41
N THR A 478 -20.94 60.06 4.57
CA THR A 478 -20.78 59.89 3.11
C THR A 478 -19.30 59.74 2.78
N THR A 479 -18.95 58.75 1.98
CA THR A 479 -17.59 58.56 1.49
C THR A 479 -17.43 59.10 0.07
N THR A 480 -16.26 59.63 -0.25
CA THR A 480 -15.93 60.13 -1.59
C THR A 480 -14.95 59.18 -2.27
N LEU A 481 -15.43 58.45 -3.27
CA LEU A 481 -14.58 57.63 -4.13
C LEU A 481 -13.99 58.46 -5.26
N THR A 482 -12.66 58.42 -5.39
CA THR A 482 -11.94 58.93 -6.56
C THR A 482 -11.32 57.74 -7.29
N TYR A 483 -11.86 57.38 -8.45
CA TYR A 483 -11.40 56.22 -9.23
C TYR A 483 -11.02 56.64 -10.65
N GLY A 484 -9.72 56.62 -10.96
CA GLY A 484 -9.18 57.03 -12.27
C GLY A 484 -9.46 58.50 -12.61
N ASN A 485 -9.58 58.80 -13.91
CA ASN A 485 -9.88 60.14 -14.43
C ASN A 485 -11.36 60.55 -14.30
N ASN A 486 -12.16 59.81 -13.52
CA ASN A 486 -13.59 60.06 -13.38
C ASN A 486 -13.89 61.01 -12.22
N LYS A 487 -15.01 61.73 -12.35
CA LYS A 487 -15.52 62.69 -11.36
C LYS A 487 -15.71 62.00 -9.99
N PRO A 488 -15.27 62.61 -8.88
CA PRO A 488 -15.45 62.03 -7.54
C PRO A 488 -16.94 61.82 -7.24
N ILE A 489 -17.28 60.64 -6.72
CA ILE A 489 -18.65 60.26 -6.36
C ILE A 489 -18.74 60.25 -4.85
N THR A 490 -19.72 60.97 -4.30
CA THR A 490 -19.96 61.05 -2.85
C THR A 490 -21.31 60.44 -2.54
N GLY A 491 -21.37 59.54 -1.56
CA GLY A 491 -22.61 58.88 -1.12
C GLY A 491 -22.35 57.96 0.06
N THR A 492 -23.41 57.33 0.57
CA THR A 492 -23.28 56.25 1.55
C THR A 492 -22.73 54.99 0.90
N CYS A 493 -22.14 54.09 1.69
CA CYS A 493 -21.56 52.84 1.20
C CYS A 493 -22.54 52.00 0.35
N PRO A 494 -23.82 51.80 0.73
CA PRO A 494 -24.80 51.10 -0.10
C PRO A 494 -25.15 51.84 -1.39
N GLU A 495 -25.17 53.19 -1.38
CA GLU A 495 -25.49 53.99 -2.57
C GLU A 495 -24.39 53.86 -3.63
N ILE A 496 -23.14 53.89 -3.20
CA ILE A 496 -21.98 53.76 -4.09
C ILE A 496 -21.92 52.37 -4.71
N LEU A 497 -22.11 51.31 -3.92
CA LEU A 497 -22.03 49.93 -4.41
C LEU A 497 -23.21 49.53 -5.31
N ARG A 498 -24.32 50.26 -5.28
CA ARG A 498 -25.46 50.08 -6.21
C ARG A 498 -25.23 50.70 -7.59
N LEU A 499 -24.23 51.57 -7.74
CA LEU A 499 -23.91 52.14 -9.04
C LEU A 499 -23.31 51.05 -9.95
N PRO A 500 -23.63 51.07 -11.25
CA PRO A 500 -23.03 50.14 -12.21
C PRO A 500 -21.51 50.18 -12.10
N GLU A 501 -20.88 48.99 -12.15
CA GLU A 501 -19.42 48.86 -12.23
C GLU A 501 -18.65 49.38 -10.99
N ARG A 502 -19.29 49.40 -9.81
CA ARG A 502 -18.67 49.90 -8.56
C ARG A 502 -18.46 48.86 -7.45
N TRP A 503 -18.89 47.60 -7.63
CA TRP A 503 -18.62 46.51 -6.68
C TRP A 503 -17.12 46.29 -6.45
N ASN A 504 -16.31 46.51 -7.50
CA ASN A 504 -14.86 46.36 -7.45
C ASN A 504 -14.18 47.42 -6.56
N SER A 505 -14.91 48.45 -6.09
CA SER A 505 -14.40 49.39 -5.10
C SER A 505 -14.04 48.70 -3.77
N CYS A 506 -14.65 47.55 -3.47
CA CYS A 506 -14.30 46.74 -2.30
C CYS A 506 -12.90 46.11 -2.39
N TYR A 507 -12.25 46.10 -3.56
CA TYR A 507 -10.83 45.76 -3.70
C TYR A 507 -9.89 46.88 -3.26
N ASN A 508 -10.38 48.11 -3.07
CA ASN A 508 -9.61 49.20 -2.50
C ASN A 508 -9.66 49.11 -0.96
N ASP A 509 -8.50 49.06 -0.32
CA ASP A 509 -8.39 48.88 1.13
C ASP A 509 -9.07 50.01 1.92
N GLU A 510 -8.86 51.27 1.53
CA GLU A 510 -9.43 52.45 2.21
C GLU A 510 -10.96 52.48 2.10
N PHE A 511 -11.50 52.20 0.91
CA PHE A 511 -12.95 52.12 0.72
C PHE A 511 -13.56 50.94 1.48
N ARG A 512 -12.92 49.77 1.44
CA ARG A 512 -13.41 48.58 2.12
C ARG A 512 -13.43 48.75 3.64
N ASP A 513 -12.43 49.39 4.22
CA ASP A 513 -12.38 49.63 5.66
C ASP A 513 -13.49 50.62 6.09
N HIS A 514 -13.79 51.63 5.26
CA HIS A 514 -14.87 52.59 5.50
C HIS A 514 -16.27 52.01 5.24
N CYS A 515 -16.39 51.09 4.29
CA CYS A 515 -17.64 50.48 3.82
C CYS A 515 -17.72 48.97 4.09
N CYS A 516 -17.20 48.55 5.24
CA CYS A 516 -16.99 47.14 5.51
C CYS A 516 -18.27 46.29 5.48
N GLN A 517 -19.35 46.74 6.12
CA GLN A 517 -20.61 45.98 6.17
C GLN A 517 -21.25 45.88 4.79
N SER A 518 -21.11 46.94 3.99
CA SER A 518 -21.59 46.97 2.61
C SER A 518 -20.77 46.06 1.69
N CYS A 519 -19.44 46.01 1.85
CA CYS A 519 -18.57 45.11 1.11
C CYS A 519 -18.72 43.64 1.53
N GLU A 520 -18.98 43.35 2.81
CA GLU A 520 -19.22 41.99 3.30
C GLU A 520 -20.40 41.32 2.58
N LYS A 521 -21.46 42.10 2.26
CA LYS A 521 -22.62 41.58 1.52
C LYS A 521 -22.31 41.18 0.08
N LEU A 522 -21.21 41.65 -0.48
CA LEU A 522 -20.75 41.31 -1.82
C LEU A 522 -19.67 40.23 -1.81
N TRP A 523 -19.16 39.84 -0.62
CA TRP A 523 -18.08 38.88 -0.50
C TRP A 523 -18.50 37.50 -1.02
N SER A 524 -17.68 36.91 -1.89
CA SER A 524 -17.76 35.50 -2.30
C SER A 524 -16.48 34.75 -1.91
N ASN A 525 -16.58 33.42 -1.83
CA ASN A 525 -15.45 32.57 -1.46
C ASN A 525 -14.48 32.30 -2.62
N ASP A 526 -14.57 33.07 -3.70
CA ASP A 526 -13.77 32.89 -4.90
C ASP A 526 -12.44 33.60 -4.73
N THR A 527 -11.37 32.85 -4.45
CA THR A 527 -10.03 33.43 -4.22
C THR A 527 -9.56 34.23 -5.43
N GLY A 528 -9.29 35.51 -5.24
CA GLY A 528 -8.95 36.47 -6.29
C GLY A 528 -10.14 37.15 -6.97
N CYS A 529 -11.38 36.78 -6.63
CA CYS A 529 -12.65 37.34 -7.12
C CYS A 529 -13.63 37.65 -5.99
N GLU A 530 -13.11 38.00 -4.82
CA GLU A 530 -13.86 38.08 -3.57
C GLU A 530 -15.06 39.03 -3.65
N TYR A 531 -15.08 39.99 -4.58
CA TYR A 531 -16.22 40.88 -4.81
C TYR A 531 -16.74 40.83 -6.25
N GLY A 532 -16.37 39.81 -7.03
CA GLY A 532 -16.59 39.70 -8.48
C GLY A 532 -15.40 40.18 -9.32
N ASP A 533 -15.63 40.51 -10.59
CA ASP A 533 -14.55 40.96 -11.49
C ASP A 533 -13.86 42.24 -10.96
N LYS A 534 -12.52 42.26 -10.96
CA LYS A 534 -11.69 43.39 -10.51
C LYS A 534 -11.68 44.53 -11.52
N VAL A 535 -11.76 44.21 -12.81
CA VAL A 535 -11.77 45.18 -13.91
C VAL A 535 -13.14 45.22 -14.59
N LEU A 536 -13.38 46.30 -15.33
CA LEU A 536 -14.64 46.55 -16.02
C LEU A 536 -14.60 45.98 -17.44
N ASN A 537 -15.77 45.75 -18.03
CA ASN A 537 -15.92 45.28 -19.41
C ASN A 537 -15.27 43.91 -19.70
N CYS A 538 -15.43 42.98 -18.76
CA CYS A 538 -14.96 41.61 -18.91
C CYS A 538 -15.73 40.86 -20.02
N GLN A 539 -14.99 40.22 -20.92
CA GLN A 539 -15.55 39.45 -22.03
C GLN A 539 -14.95 38.05 -22.05
N GLU A 540 -15.81 37.04 -22.15
CA GLU A 540 -15.45 35.61 -22.10
C GLU A 540 -14.36 35.22 -23.10
N LYS A 541 -14.35 35.83 -24.29
CA LYS A 541 -13.36 35.58 -25.36
C LYS A 541 -11.91 35.94 -25.00
N TYR A 542 -11.69 36.67 -23.91
CA TYR A 542 -10.37 37.09 -23.44
C TYR A 542 -9.91 36.32 -22.19
N CYS A 543 -10.67 35.30 -21.77
CA CYS A 543 -10.36 34.53 -20.57
C CYS A 543 -9.16 33.59 -20.69
N SER A 544 -8.65 33.39 -21.90
CA SER A 544 -7.40 32.66 -22.16
C SER A 544 -6.13 33.45 -21.86
N PHE A 545 -6.22 34.75 -21.55
CA PHE A 545 -5.07 35.59 -21.20
C PHE A 545 -4.93 35.69 -19.67
N GLN A 546 -3.83 35.19 -19.08
CA GLN A 546 -3.69 35.10 -17.61
C GLN A 546 -3.83 36.44 -16.88
N GLN A 547 -3.31 37.54 -17.44
CA GLN A 547 -3.47 38.88 -16.87
C GLN A 547 -4.89 39.45 -17.02
N TYR A 548 -5.63 39.02 -18.04
CA TYR A 548 -7.03 39.37 -18.21
C TYR A 548 -7.91 38.52 -17.30
N ALA A 549 -7.64 37.21 -17.22
CA ALA A 549 -8.32 36.27 -16.35
C ALA A 549 -8.16 36.62 -14.87
N SER A 550 -7.00 37.16 -14.45
CA SER A 550 -6.81 37.62 -13.07
C SER A 550 -7.60 38.90 -12.74
N GLY A 551 -7.89 39.74 -13.74
CA GLY A 551 -8.75 40.93 -13.60
C GLY A 551 -10.24 40.64 -13.78
N CYS A 552 -10.59 39.72 -14.67
CA CYS A 552 -11.94 39.33 -15.07
C CYS A 552 -12.32 37.95 -14.55
N CYS A 553 -11.95 37.70 -13.31
CA CYS A 553 -11.85 36.37 -12.78
C CYS A 553 -13.22 35.70 -12.53
N LEU A 554 -14.29 36.45 -12.23
CA LEU A 554 -15.65 35.92 -12.13
C LEU A 554 -16.23 35.62 -13.52
N THR A 555 -16.04 36.52 -14.49
CA THR A 555 -16.44 36.29 -15.89
C THR A 555 -15.71 35.07 -16.45
N CYS A 556 -14.41 34.92 -16.16
CA CYS A 556 -13.59 33.84 -16.68
C CYS A 556 -13.74 32.52 -15.93
N SER A 557 -14.18 32.53 -14.67
CA SER A 557 -14.51 31.30 -13.93
C SER A 557 -15.64 30.48 -14.58
N LYS A 558 -16.49 31.14 -15.37
CA LYS A 558 -17.63 30.52 -16.07
C LYS A 558 -17.25 29.93 -17.42
N VAL A 559 -16.02 30.16 -17.89
CA VAL A 559 -15.54 29.70 -19.19
C VAL A 559 -14.58 28.54 -18.99
N ASN A 560 -14.91 27.38 -19.54
CA ASN A 560 -14.03 26.21 -19.51
C ASN A 560 -13.01 26.30 -20.66
N THR A 561 -11.98 27.13 -20.55
CA THR A 561 -10.93 27.24 -21.58
C THR A 561 -9.72 26.37 -21.22
N SER A 562 -9.64 25.19 -21.82
CA SER A 562 -8.46 24.31 -21.77
C SER A 562 -7.39 24.64 -22.82
N ALA A 563 -7.58 25.71 -23.61
CA ALA A 563 -6.67 26.09 -24.69
C ALA A 563 -6.11 27.50 -24.47
N CYS A 564 -4.78 27.63 -24.52
CA CYS A 564 -4.11 28.94 -24.50
C CYS A 564 -4.09 29.58 -25.89
N SER A 565 -4.01 30.91 -25.97
CA SER A 565 -3.98 31.68 -27.22
C SER A 565 -2.85 32.69 -27.24
N ASP A 566 -2.32 33.04 -28.42
CA ASP A 566 -1.35 34.14 -28.58
C ASP A 566 -1.99 35.50 -28.26
N PHE A 567 -1.20 36.42 -27.69
CA PHE A 567 -1.62 37.80 -27.45
C PHE A 567 -1.95 38.49 -28.80
N PRO A 568 -3.15 39.10 -28.95
CA PRO A 568 -3.63 39.57 -30.25
C PRO A 568 -3.02 40.91 -30.72
N GLU A 569 -2.35 41.66 -29.83
CA GLU A 569 -1.69 42.93 -30.13
C GLU A 569 -0.17 42.80 -30.33
N ASN A 570 0.53 43.93 -30.55
CA ASN A 570 1.99 43.99 -30.74
C ASN A 570 2.75 43.49 -29.51
N THR A 571 3.06 42.20 -29.49
CA THR A 571 3.88 41.57 -28.45
C THR A 571 5.28 42.17 -28.49
N ARG A 572 5.81 42.51 -27.32
CA ARG A 572 7.17 43.06 -27.18
C ARG A 572 8.09 41.95 -26.68
N LEU A 573 9.15 41.68 -27.44
CA LEU A 573 10.25 40.81 -27.03
C LEU A 573 11.53 41.64 -26.93
N GLU A 574 12.19 41.62 -25.77
CA GLU A 574 13.54 42.14 -25.63
C GLU A 574 14.55 41.01 -25.88
N TYR A 575 15.34 41.13 -26.94
CA TYR A 575 16.31 40.11 -27.35
C TYR A 575 17.61 40.78 -27.82
N ASN A 576 18.76 40.37 -27.26
CA ASN A 576 20.09 40.93 -27.58
C ASN A 576 20.14 42.47 -27.59
N ASN A 577 19.61 43.11 -26.54
CA ASN A 577 19.50 44.58 -26.40
C ASN A 577 18.72 45.28 -27.52
N LYS A 578 17.88 44.53 -28.26
CA LYS A 578 16.94 45.06 -29.25
C LYS A 578 15.52 44.75 -28.82
N VAL A 579 14.63 45.70 -29.05
CA VAL A 579 13.20 45.53 -28.82
C VAL A 579 12.54 45.15 -30.15
N ILE A 580 11.96 43.96 -30.19
CA ILE A 580 11.21 43.44 -31.32
C ILE A 580 9.72 43.54 -30.97
N GLN A 581 8.93 44.15 -31.85
CA GLN A 581 7.49 44.28 -31.69
C GLN A 581 6.77 43.68 -32.90
N GLY A 582 5.75 42.87 -32.65
CA GLY A 582 4.96 42.25 -33.73
C GLY A 582 4.06 41.14 -33.21
N LYS A 583 3.47 40.38 -34.14
CA LYS A 583 2.65 39.21 -33.77
C LYS A 583 3.55 38.03 -33.40
N CYS A 584 3.09 37.20 -32.48
CA CYS A 584 3.83 36.01 -32.01
C CYS A 584 4.37 35.11 -33.13
N PRO A 585 3.60 34.75 -34.17
CA PRO A 585 4.14 33.95 -35.28
C PRO A 585 5.24 34.65 -36.09
N GLU A 586 5.26 35.98 -36.11
CA GLU A 586 6.26 36.78 -36.84
C GLU A 586 7.53 36.94 -36.01
N ILE A 587 7.39 37.21 -34.71
CA ILE A 587 8.51 37.31 -33.77
C ILE A 587 9.28 36.00 -33.73
N LEU A 588 8.59 34.85 -33.59
CA LEU A 588 9.22 33.54 -33.44
C LEU A 588 9.81 32.97 -34.74
N ARG A 589 9.57 33.61 -35.89
CA ARG A 589 10.22 33.26 -37.17
C ARG A 589 11.56 33.95 -37.38
N LEU A 590 11.90 34.92 -36.55
CA LEU A 590 13.21 35.57 -36.62
C LEU A 590 14.31 34.61 -36.12
N PRO A 591 15.56 34.78 -36.57
CA PRO A 591 16.66 33.92 -36.13
C PRO A 591 16.80 33.93 -34.60
N GLU A 592 16.87 32.74 -34.01
CA GLU A 592 17.09 32.49 -32.57
C GLU A 592 16.01 32.99 -31.59
N THR A 593 14.95 33.67 -32.06
CA THR A 593 13.90 34.23 -31.18
C THR A 593 12.94 33.17 -30.64
N TRP A 594 12.87 31.99 -31.27
CA TRP A 594 12.14 30.83 -30.77
C TRP A 594 12.57 30.41 -29.34
N ARG A 595 13.81 30.74 -28.95
CA ARG A 595 14.33 30.51 -27.58
C ARG A 595 13.55 31.26 -26.51
N ALA A 596 12.83 32.32 -26.88
CA ALA A 596 11.94 33.03 -25.97
C ALA A 596 10.84 32.11 -25.40
N CYS A 597 10.50 30.99 -26.06
CA CYS A 597 9.57 29.99 -25.53
C CYS A 597 10.09 29.20 -24.31
N TYR A 598 11.40 29.23 -24.04
CA TYR A 598 11.94 28.71 -22.77
C TYR A 598 11.68 29.66 -21.59
N ASN A 599 11.37 30.94 -21.85
CA ASN A 599 10.93 31.84 -20.81
C ASN A 599 9.44 31.61 -20.53
N ASP A 600 9.12 31.21 -19.30
CA ASP A 600 7.76 30.86 -18.89
C ASP A 600 6.78 32.03 -18.99
N GLU A 601 7.24 33.26 -18.75
CA GLU A 601 6.42 34.46 -18.88
C GLU A 601 6.07 34.72 -20.34
N PHE A 602 7.06 34.67 -21.24
CA PHE A 602 6.83 34.84 -22.66
C PHE A 602 5.99 33.69 -23.26
N ARG A 603 6.28 32.44 -22.88
CA ARG A 603 5.55 31.25 -23.33
C ARG A 603 4.11 31.28 -22.87
N ARG A 604 3.83 31.53 -21.59
CA ARG A 604 2.45 31.42 -21.06
C ARG A 604 1.64 32.69 -21.25
N ASN A 605 2.27 33.86 -21.17
CA ASN A 605 1.56 35.15 -21.11
C ASN A 605 1.58 35.93 -22.43
N SER A 606 2.47 35.60 -23.37
CA SER A 606 2.59 36.36 -24.64
C SER A 606 2.28 35.50 -25.86
N CYS A 607 3.02 34.40 -26.08
CA CYS A 607 3.00 33.66 -27.34
C CYS A 607 2.72 32.16 -27.17
N CYS A 608 1.73 31.80 -26.34
CA CYS A 608 1.47 30.42 -25.96
C CYS A 608 1.16 29.49 -27.13
N GLN A 609 0.24 29.88 -28.01
CA GLN A 609 -0.14 29.06 -29.15
C GLN A 609 1.00 28.95 -30.18
N SER A 610 1.76 30.02 -30.38
CA SER A 610 2.92 30.03 -31.27
C SER A 610 4.09 29.21 -30.70
N CYS A 611 4.30 29.21 -29.39
CA CYS A 611 5.30 28.37 -28.73
C CYS A 611 4.87 26.89 -28.71
N GLU A 612 3.60 26.58 -28.49
CA GLU A 612 3.07 25.21 -28.56
C GLU A 612 3.31 24.57 -29.94
N LYS A 613 3.20 25.35 -31.02
CA LYS A 613 3.52 24.90 -32.38
C LYS A 613 5.00 24.60 -32.62
N LEU A 614 5.89 25.15 -31.80
CA LEU A 614 7.33 24.88 -31.85
C LEU A 614 7.74 23.76 -30.91
N TRP A 615 6.83 23.33 -30.04
CA TRP A 615 7.10 22.32 -29.02
C TRP A 615 7.36 20.95 -29.66
N SER A 616 8.35 20.25 -29.12
CA SER A 616 8.68 18.88 -29.45
C SER A 616 8.78 18.04 -28.17
N ASN A 617 8.55 16.72 -28.28
CA ASN A 617 8.62 15.77 -27.17
C ASN A 617 10.07 15.43 -26.73
N ASP A 618 10.99 16.35 -26.97
CA ASP A 618 12.40 16.19 -26.65
C ASP A 618 12.69 16.80 -25.28
N THR A 619 12.87 15.96 -24.27
CA THR A 619 13.16 16.40 -22.89
C THR A 619 14.45 17.22 -22.89
N ASP A 620 14.37 18.43 -22.34
CA ASP A 620 15.44 19.44 -22.32
C ASP A 620 15.80 20.09 -23.67
N CYS A 621 15.09 19.79 -24.76
CA CYS A 621 15.24 20.43 -26.07
C CYS A 621 13.92 20.82 -26.73
N GLU A 622 12.94 21.16 -25.91
CA GLU A 622 11.53 21.28 -26.26
C GLU A 622 11.27 22.22 -27.45
N PHE A 623 12.09 23.25 -27.61
CA PHE A 623 11.96 24.22 -28.71
C PHE A 623 13.22 24.25 -29.63
N GLY A 624 14.28 23.49 -29.28
CA GLY A 624 15.60 23.48 -29.96
C GLY A 624 16.79 23.86 -29.06
N ASP A 625 17.95 24.20 -29.66
CA ASP A 625 19.20 24.65 -29.00
C ASP A 625 19.07 25.89 -28.06
N ARG A 626 19.32 25.70 -26.76
CA ARG A 626 19.08 26.70 -25.72
C ARG A 626 20.04 27.90 -25.75
N VAL A 627 21.18 27.80 -26.44
CA VAL A 627 22.17 28.88 -26.58
C VAL A 627 22.51 29.22 -28.04
N SER A 628 22.97 30.45 -28.28
CA SER A 628 23.55 30.84 -29.57
C SER A 628 24.96 30.27 -29.69
N GLY A 629 25.41 29.98 -30.92
CA GLY A 629 26.76 29.48 -31.17
C GLY A 629 26.88 27.95 -31.22
N CYS A 630 25.79 27.20 -30.99
CA CYS A 630 25.77 25.74 -31.12
C CYS A 630 26.19 25.26 -32.53
N ALA A 631 25.93 26.05 -33.57
CA ALA A 631 26.34 25.75 -34.94
C ALA A 631 27.89 25.70 -35.14
N ALA A 632 28.68 26.20 -34.19
CA ALA A 632 30.14 26.09 -34.21
C ALA A 632 30.64 24.71 -33.72
N ILE A 633 29.77 23.91 -33.09
CA ILE A 633 30.09 22.56 -32.64
C ILE A 633 30.18 21.65 -33.86
N THR A 634 31.36 21.09 -34.09
CA THR A 634 31.68 20.23 -35.25
C THR A 634 32.07 18.81 -34.84
N GLY A 635 31.97 18.45 -33.55
CA GLY A 635 32.37 17.15 -32.99
C GLY A 635 31.45 16.66 -31.86
N PRO A 636 31.78 15.52 -31.21
CA PRO A 636 30.96 14.91 -30.16
C PRO A 636 30.78 15.87 -28.97
N CYS A 637 29.55 16.02 -28.51
CA CYS A 637 29.23 16.92 -27.42
C CYS A 637 29.48 16.30 -26.04
N ASP A 638 30.06 17.09 -25.14
CA ASP A 638 30.09 16.80 -23.71
C ASP A 638 28.72 17.01 -23.04
N GLU A 639 28.63 16.72 -21.74
CA GLU A 639 27.38 16.80 -20.97
C GLU A 639 26.83 18.23 -20.87
N ALA A 640 27.69 19.24 -20.77
CA ALA A 640 27.29 20.65 -20.72
C ALA A 640 26.84 21.16 -22.10
N GLU A 641 27.53 20.74 -23.16
CA GLU A 641 27.15 21.01 -24.55
C GLU A 641 25.84 20.31 -24.92
N ARG A 642 25.60 19.09 -24.44
CA ARG A 642 24.31 18.40 -24.62
C ARG A 642 23.15 19.13 -23.93
N ALA A 643 23.40 19.71 -22.75
CA ALA A 643 22.38 20.47 -22.02
C ALA A 643 22.03 21.82 -22.69
N GLN A 644 22.98 22.45 -23.41
CA GLN A 644 22.79 23.78 -24.00
C GLN A 644 22.55 23.77 -25.51
N CYS A 645 23.10 22.80 -26.23
CA CYS A 645 23.08 22.66 -27.69
C CYS A 645 22.48 21.31 -28.12
N CYS A 646 21.43 20.90 -27.41
CA CYS A 646 20.75 19.62 -27.51
C CYS A 646 20.39 19.20 -28.95
N GLN A 647 19.90 20.11 -29.80
CA GLN A 647 19.49 19.80 -31.16
C GLN A 647 20.69 19.65 -32.10
N THR A 648 21.73 20.46 -31.90
CA THR A 648 22.98 20.34 -32.66
C THR A 648 23.74 19.07 -32.26
N CYS A 649 23.77 18.74 -30.97
CA CYS A 649 24.46 17.58 -30.43
C CYS A 649 23.86 16.24 -30.87
N LYS A 650 22.55 16.19 -31.10
CA LYS A 650 21.87 15.00 -31.67
C LYS A 650 22.44 14.53 -33.00
N LYS A 651 23.07 15.42 -33.78
CA LYS A 651 23.69 15.06 -35.06
C LYS A 651 24.89 14.11 -34.90
N PHE A 652 25.47 14.04 -33.69
CA PHE A 652 26.65 13.23 -33.38
C PHE A 652 26.31 11.92 -32.65
N ASP A 653 25.06 11.73 -32.21
CA ASP A 653 24.59 10.49 -31.54
C ASP A 653 24.36 9.31 -32.50
N ILE A 654 24.60 9.48 -33.81
CA ILE A 654 24.32 8.47 -34.85
C ILE A 654 25.48 7.46 -35.05
N PHE A 655 26.67 7.68 -34.44
CA PHE A 655 27.87 6.88 -34.73
C PHE A 655 28.29 5.81 -33.69
N THR A 656 27.50 5.56 -32.64
CA THR A 656 27.86 4.57 -31.59
C THR A 656 26.90 3.38 -31.48
N THR A 657 26.42 2.84 -32.60
CA THR A 657 25.81 1.49 -32.62
C THR A 657 26.19 0.71 -33.87
N THR A 658 27.34 0.05 -33.82
CA THR A 658 27.58 -1.19 -34.57
C THR A 658 28.05 -2.25 -33.58
N LEU A 659 27.11 -3.10 -33.17
CA LEU A 659 27.25 -4.55 -33.03
C LEU A 659 25.86 -5.14 -32.75
N ALA A 660 25.18 -5.56 -33.82
CA ALA A 660 23.99 -6.40 -33.73
C ALA A 660 24.37 -7.83 -34.12
N PRO A 661 23.96 -8.87 -33.37
CA PRO A 661 23.89 -10.23 -33.89
C PRO A 661 22.59 -10.44 -34.68
N THR A 662 22.79 -11.13 -35.79
CA THR A 662 21.86 -11.59 -36.82
C THR A 662 20.58 -12.29 -36.35
N THR A 663 19.45 -11.96 -37.00
CA THR A 663 18.36 -12.92 -37.25
C THR A 663 17.87 -12.85 -38.70
N LYS A 664 17.90 -14.02 -39.38
CA LYS A 664 17.32 -14.27 -40.71
C LYS A 664 15.78 -14.29 -40.66
N PRO A 665 15.10 -14.06 -41.81
CA PRO A 665 13.64 -13.96 -41.88
C PRO A 665 12.97 -15.33 -42.08
N ARG A 666 11.75 -15.49 -41.53
CA ARG A 666 10.85 -16.61 -41.85
C ARG A 666 9.45 -16.10 -42.22
N VAL A 667 9.23 -16.08 -43.53
CA VAL A 667 8.03 -16.44 -44.32
C VAL A 667 6.72 -16.67 -43.53
N GLU A 668 5.72 -15.85 -43.80
CA GLU A 668 4.28 -16.09 -43.57
C GLU A 668 3.70 -17.10 -44.57
N PRO A 669 2.63 -17.83 -44.19
CA PRO A 669 1.45 -17.90 -45.07
C PRO A 669 0.12 -17.90 -44.26
N PRO A 670 -1.08 -18.02 -44.87
CA PRO A 670 -1.98 -16.89 -45.10
C PRO A 670 -3.36 -17.05 -44.40
N CYS A 671 -4.15 -15.98 -44.50
CA CYS A 671 -5.57 -15.89 -44.16
C CYS A 671 -6.41 -17.15 -44.42
N GLY A 672 -7.18 -17.54 -43.40
CA GLY A 672 -8.32 -18.44 -43.50
C GLY A 672 -9.54 -17.80 -42.83
N THR A 673 -10.50 -17.40 -43.66
CA THR A 673 -11.85 -16.93 -43.30
C THR A 673 -12.64 -17.96 -42.49
N THR A 674 -13.29 -17.52 -41.41
CA THR A 674 -14.69 -17.89 -41.06
C THR A 674 -15.17 -17.02 -39.89
N CYS A 675 -16.07 -16.08 -40.19
CA CYS A 675 -16.92 -15.43 -39.19
C CYS A 675 -18.07 -16.38 -38.84
N GLY A 676 -18.37 -16.54 -37.54
CA GLY A 676 -19.55 -17.25 -37.09
C GLY A 676 -19.83 -17.05 -35.60
N GLY A 677 -20.88 -16.28 -35.29
CA GLY A 677 -21.71 -16.53 -34.11
C GLY A 677 -21.54 -15.61 -32.90
N THR A 678 -22.11 -14.41 -32.97
CA THR A 678 -22.66 -13.72 -31.78
C THR A 678 -24.14 -13.49 -32.03
N GLU A 679 -25.01 -14.19 -31.32
CA GLU A 679 -26.43 -13.85 -31.05
C GLU A 679 -27.05 -15.00 -30.23
N LEU A 680 -26.97 -14.91 -28.90
CA LEU A 680 -27.83 -15.66 -27.98
C LEU A 680 -27.96 -14.90 -26.64
N CYS A 681 -28.39 -13.63 -26.74
CA CYS A 681 -29.01 -12.90 -25.65
C CYS A 681 -30.53 -12.99 -25.80
N ARG A 682 -31.12 -14.12 -25.38
CA ARG A 682 -32.53 -14.23 -24.96
C ARG A 682 -32.82 -15.67 -24.54
N ASN A 683 -32.78 -15.93 -23.24
CA ASN A 683 -33.65 -16.86 -22.48
C ASN A 683 -32.95 -17.30 -21.20
N LEU A 684 -32.97 -16.45 -20.17
CA LEU A 684 -32.57 -16.82 -18.82
C LEU A 684 -33.56 -16.27 -17.78
N VAL A 685 -34.86 -16.31 -18.12
CA VAL A 685 -35.98 -16.02 -17.22
C VAL A 685 -36.96 -17.20 -17.11
N LEU A 686 -36.73 -18.30 -17.83
CA LEU A 686 -37.63 -19.48 -17.84
C LEU A 686 -37.00 -20.78 -17.30
N LEU A 687 -35.83 -20.71 -16.67
CA LEU A 687 -35.17 -21.87 -16.04
C LEU A 687 -35.07 -21.79 -14.50
N LEU A 688 -35.59 -20.71 -13.90
CA LEU A 688 -35.68 -20.54 -12.44
C LEU A 688 -37.06 -20.83 -11.84
N VAL A 689 -38.07 -21.12 -12.67
CA VAL A 689 -39.43 -21.49 -12.20
C VAL A 689 -39.66 -23.01 -12.19
N ALA A 690 -38.78 -23.80 -12.81
CA ALA A 690 -38.92 -25.26 -12.90
C ALA A 690 -38.18 -26.07 -11.81
N LEU A 691 -37.30 -25.43 -11.01
CA LEU A 691 -36.57 -26.12 -9.92
C LEU A 691 -37.11 -25.83 -8.52
N VAL A 692 -38.08 -24.93 -8.37
CA VAL A 692 -38.75 -24.63 -7.08
C VAL A 692 -40.05 -25.43 -6.90
N LEU A 693 -40.54 -26.14 -7.93
CA LEU A 693 -41.77 -26.93 -7.87
C LEU A 693 -41.58 -28.45 -7.78
N SER A 694 -40.35 -28.94 -7.69
CA SER A 694 -40.04 -30.38 -7.51
C SER A 694 -39.63 -30.77 -6.09
N ALA A 695 -39.62 -29.83 -5.13
CA ALA A 695 -39.28 -30.09 -3.72
C ALA A 695 -40.47 -30.03 -2.73
N PHE A 696 -41.72 -30.09 -3.21
CA PHE A 696 -42.92 -30.14 -2.36
C PHE A 696 -43.82 -31.35 -2.59
N ARG A 697 -43.26 -32.50 -3.01
CA ARG A 697 -43.98 -33.79 -3.04
C ARG A 697 -43.10 -34.98 -2.67
N VAL A 698 -42.46 -34.95 -1.49
CA VAL A 698 -42.20 -36.15 -0.68
C VAL A 698 -42.22 -35.72 0.79
N LEU A 699 -43.43 -35.57 1.34
CA LEU A 699 -43.82 -35.76 2.74
C LEU A 699 -45.29 -35.33 2.89
N TRP A 700 -46.17 -36.08 2.23
CA TRP A 700 -47.45 -36.58 2.74
C TRP A 700 -47.92 -37.73 1.86
#